data_AF-A0A6L7X475-F1
#
_entry.id   AF-A0A6L7X475-F1
#
_cell.length_a   1.000
_cell.length_b   1.000
_cell.length_c   1.000
_cell.angle_alpha   90.00
_cell.angle_beta   90.00
_cell.angle_gamma   90.00
#
_symmetry.space_group_name_H-M   'P 1'
#
loop_
_entity.id
_entity.type
_entity.pdbx_description
1 polymer ?
#
loop_
_entity_poly.entity_id
_entity_poly.type
_entity_poly.pdbx_seq_one_letter_code
_entity_poly.pdbx_strand_id
1 'polypeptide(L)'
;MAVAIAGAALMSAWTPAAALECEGVVLDDGCLFTITGSDTPDPDDGYAVTNAYGVPFYDFVRARSPQTIGYPISQRWVDGPHTLQAFQKVILQWDPNQGRMNYHNTLDVLAQRYPDVQLPNVPPHQVLDTDADADFASAVRTHLALLDQNAAIKARFLDEPAWLSLFGLPIRYEEREVNDDPQGLQLLRTQRTVFEIWNVAAPGITVGRVNRQNVPDKLKQLDNVIIPNTAKALRKASDPDYPALIANLYWVADGLTPLEQRAVTYLERIFAVSESVLRSLVLHPTDWAIRNGPNPNKGVTANDEFEGLALLVEQLSLRDDTDLAEVDLLREVRDGLNSQPYMATTADADTTPGKAPDPNLPAIIASLYWVADGVTPLEQTAVTHLEEIFATSESLLLTLIQDPKNSYYRRQPTQATAPGLKAVARFAALPWAGDGLSQTEKDLLHLIFLRATAVPDLVALVPQKQWVKDDITMEEFNIIDDLVGIGYVERQILDQTSPGTNEATIAFHLLRMPFLDSIHPFDAPAVRNLRDIRFHDRHFLHTIVSRYAQQGGVTNNDAKLILVLLPVVENKPELLSRMLDPASVSIEERSIVLPYSGPVTLAVIRTRPGDQKTMTYLEEAVRFSEGFIRRPLPTSYIALHVSEVVEPYGGLYLGTHIGIREAYDDRNHDWNQGLRGVIHHEVSHYFWHEGPSWLGEGGANFFGIHAGATGTGAGLKELTRECRNTSVRDATPERRNECRIHFGAELFFNLHHTLGEEEFLRGLWRLYDSTHGDLSPDSCEGMQAGPCQLRFAFVTDAPPEAAAVVERFLGEVSLWDD
;
A
#
# COMPACT_ATOMS: atom_id res chain seq x y z
N MET A 1 68.21 35.44 45.62
CA MET A 1 66.75 35.66 45.69
C MET A 1 66.17 35.27 44.34
N ALA A 2 65.61 34.06 44.23
CA ALA A 2 64.88 33.59 43.06
C ALA A 2 63.57 33.01 43.59
N VAL A 3 62.44 33.59 43.18
CA VAL A 3 61.10 33.16 43.56
C VAL A 3 60.58 32.26 42.43
N ALA A 4 60.45 30.97 42.71
CA ALA A 4 59.81 30.01 41.83
C ALA A 4 58.29 30.10 42.05
N ILE A 5 57.55 30.53 41.02
CA ILE A 5 56.09 30.48 41.00
C ILE A 5 55.71 29.12 40.41
N ALA A 6 55.22 28.22 41.25
CA ALA A 6 54.61 26.97 40.84
C ALA A 6 53.21 27.29 40.25
N GLY A 7 53.11 27.23 38.93
CA GLY A 7 51.82 27.29 38.23
C GLY A 7 51.10 25.96 38.37
N ALA A 8 50.17 25.87 39.32
CA ALA A 8 49.19 24.79 39.35
C ALA A 8 48.22 24.99 38.18
N ALA A 9 48.45 24.27 37.09
CA ALA A 9 47.45 24.12 36.04
C ALA A 9 46.27 23.33 36.62
N LEU A 10 45.21 24.04 37.02
CA LEU A 10 43.89 23.45 37.21
C LEU A 10 43.42 22.93 35.85
N MET A 11 43.74 21.67 35.55
CA MET A 11 43.02 20.93 34.52
C MET A 11 41.59 20.75 35.05
N SER A 12 40.71 21.70 34.74
CA SER A 12 39.27 21.45 34.82
C SER A 12 39.01 20.25 33.91
N ALA A 13 38.77 19.09 34.52
CA ALA A 13 38.31 17.92 33.80
C ALA A 13 37.03 18.33 33.08
N TRP A 14 37.09 18.42 31.75
CA TRP A 14 35.90 18.57 30.92
C TRP A 14 35.11 17.28 31.10
N THR A 15 34.15 17.28 32.02
CA THR A 15 33.12 16.26 32.04
C THR A 15 32.39 16.37 30.71
N PRO A 16 32.38 15.33 29.85
CA PRO A 16 31.61 15.37 28.63
C PRO A 16 30.17 15.73 28.99
N ALA A 17 29.60 16.68 28.25
CA ALA A 17 28.20 17.04 28.43
C ALA A 17 27.37 15.76 28.33
N ALA A 18 26.50 15.51 29.30
CA ALA A 18 25.64 14.35 29.29
C ALA A 18 24.83 14.33 27.99
N ALA A 19 24.84 13.17 27.33
CA ALA A 19 23.94 12.88 26.23
C ALA A 19 22.49 13.12 26.65
N LEU A 20 21.63 13.51 25.71
CA LEU A 20 20.18 13.49 25.93
C LEU A 20 19.76 12.04 26.20
N GLU A 21 19.53 11.72 27.47
CA GLU A 21 18.96 10.43 27.89
C GLU A 21 17.44 10.44 27.64
N CYS A 22 16.86 9.24 27.52
CA CYS A 22 15.41 9.11 27.37
C CYS A 22 14.71 9.51 28.68
N GLU A 23 14.20 10.75 28.73
CA GLU A 23 13.40 11.27 29.83
C GLU A 23 11.90 11.10 29.52
N GLY A 24 11.45 9.85 29.55
CA GLY A 24 10.07 9.46 29.28
C GLY A 24 9.94 7.95 29.06
N VAL A 25 9.19 7.54 28.03
CA VAL A 25 8.97 6.12 27.71
C VAL A 25 9.95 5.67 26.63
N VAL A 26 10.72 4.62 26.91
CA VAL A 26 11.61 3.99 25.92
C VAL A 26 10.76 3.27 24.87
N LEU A 27 11.08 3.48 23.60
CA LEU A 27 10.46 2.80 22.45
C LEU A 27 11.49 1.87 21.80
N ASP A 28 11.03 0.92 20.99
CA ASP A 28 11.90 -0.08 20.34
C ASP A 28 13.00 0.55 19.46
N ASP A 29 12.70 1.69 18.84
CA ASP A 29 13.62 2.43 17.97
C ASP A 29 13.82 3.89 18.40
N GLY A 30 13.46 4.24 19.64
CA GLY A 30 13.34 5.64 20.04
C GLY A 30 13.04 5.92 21.50
N CYS A 31 12.57 7.14 21.74
CA CYS A 31 12.07 7.57 23.04
C CYS A 31 10.88 8.50 22.85
N LEU A 32 9.83 8.31 23.66
CA LEU A 32 8.75 9.27 23.85
C LEU A 32 9.10 10.19 25.02
N PHE A 33 9.37 11.46 24.74
CA PHE A 33 9.72 12.45 25.76
C PHE A 33 8.47 13.08 26.36
N THR A 34 8.05 12.60 27.53
CA THR A 34 6.83 13.06 28.24
C THR A 34 7.06 14.34 29.04
N ILE A 35 8.31 14.68 29.38
CA ILE A 35 8.67 15.91 30.09
C ILE A 35 8.15 17.19 29.39
N THR A 36 8.07 17.13 28.06
CA THR A 36 7.57 18.20 27.18
C THR A 36 6.08 18.12 26.84
N GLY A 37 5.35 17.12 27.35
CA GLY A 37 3.89 17.00 27.26
C GLY A 37 3.16 17.28 28.58
N SER A 38 3.88 17.75 29.60
CA SER A 38 3.38 18.04 30.96
C SER A 38 2.32 19.16 31.04
N ASP A 39 2.02 19.82 29.93
CA ASP A 39 0.90 20.75 29.75
C ASP A 39 -0.45 20.04 29.53
N THR A 40 -0.47 18.71 29.49
CA THR A 40 -1.69 17.90 29.44
C THR A 40 -1.99 17.18 30.75
N PRO A 41 -3.25 16.74 30.98
CA PRO A 41 -3.59 15.93 32.14
C PRO A 41 -2.99 14.52 32.15
N ASP A 42 -2.51 14.03 30.99
CA ASP A 42 -2.02 12.66 30.84
C ASP A 42 -0.48 12.63 30.98
N PRO A 43 0.08 11.95 32.01
CA PRO A 43 1.53 11.88 32.20
C PRO A 43 2.27 11.09 31.11
N ASP A 44 1.54 10.34 30.26
CA ASP A 44 2.10 9.54 29.17
C ASP A 44 2.10 10.30 27.83
N ASP A 45 1.61 11.53 27.79
CA ASP A 45 1.63 12.39 26.59
C ASP A 45 3.03 13.00 26.38
N GLY A 46 3.53 12.90 25.15
CA GLY A 46 4.87 13.40 24.81
C GLY A 46 5.11 13.57 23.31
N TYR A 47 6.38 13.83 22.98
CA TYR A 47 6.87 13.90 21.60
C TYR A 47 7.84 12.76 21.34
N ALA A 48 7.53 11.92 20.35
CA ALA A 48 8.35 10.77 20.01
C ALA A 48 9.55 11.22 19.17
N VAL A 49 10.74 10.73 19.52
CA VAL A 49 11.95 10.84 18.71
C VAL A 49 12.44 9.43 18.44
N THR A 50 12.20 8.95 17.22
CA THR A 50 12.43 7.56 16.81
C THR A 50 13.50 7.48 15.72
N ASN A 51 13.81 6.28 15.25
CA ASN A 51 14.55 6.01 14.01
C ASN A 51 13.63 5.45 12.91
N ALA A 52 12.31 5.54 13.10
CA ALA A 52 11.30 4.94 12.24
C ALA A 52 11.47 5.40 10.80
N TYR A 53 11.18 4.49 9.86
CA TYR A 53 11.30 4.70 8.41
C TYR A 53 12.73 5.02 7.94
N GLY A 54 13.74 4.56 8.68
CA GLY A 54 15.15 4.75 8.31
C GLY A 54 15.69 6.16 8.51
N VAL A 55 14.94 7.03 9.23
CA VAL A 55 15.35 8.41 9.49
C VAL A 55 16.00 8.53 10.88
N PRO A 56 17.31 8.78 10.99
CA PRO A 56 18.07 8.57 12.23
C PRO A 56 17.98 9.74 13.24
N PHE A 57 16.77 10.24 13.54
CA PHE A 57 16.60 11.33 14.51
C PHE A 57 17.07 10.92 15.90
N TYR A 58 16.64 9.77 16.41
CA TYR A 58 16.98 9.33 17.76
C TYR A 58 18.49 9.15 17.94
N ASP A 59 19.13 8.52 16.96
CA ASP A 59 20.59 8.34 16.95
C ASP A 59 21.36 9.66 16.90
N PHE A 60 20.84 10.65 16.18
CA PHE A 60 21.44 11.97 16.14
C PHE A 60 21.31 12.71 17.48
N VAL A 61 20.14 12.69 18.12
CA VAL A 61 19.89 13.49 19.33
C VAL A 61 20.56 12.91 20.58
N ARG A 62 20.65 11.58 20.71
CA ARG A 62 21.37 10.93 21.83
C ARG A 62 22.86 11.27 21.86
N ALA A 63 23.42 11.76 20.75
CA ALA A 63 24.81 12.21 20.67
C ALA A 63 24.98 13.71 20.98
N ARG A 64 23.93 14.39 21.48
CA ARG A 64 23.90 15.82 21.75
C ARG A 64 23.44 16.09 23.18
N SER A 65 23.83 17.26 23.68
CA SER A 65 23.38 17.71 25.00
C SER A 65 22.01 18.41 24.90
N PRO A 66 21.14 18.30 25.92
CA PRO A 66 19.91 19.09 26.01
C PRO A 66 20.19 20.60 25.97
N GLN A 67 21.38 21.04 26.41
CA GLN A 67 21.77 22.43 26.35
C GLN A 67 21.96 22.91 24.89
N THR A 68 22.40 22.02 23.99
CA THR A 68 22.66 22.30 22.56
C THR A 68 21.39 22.33 21.72
N ILE A 69 20.49 21.35 21.88
CA ILE A 69 19.30 21.22 21.01
C ILE A 69 17.96 21.41 21.73
N GLY A 70 17.90 21.17 23.04
CA GLY A 70 16.67 21.18 23.84
C GLY A 70 15.91 19.85 23.76
N TYR A 71 14.75 19.79 24.41
CA TYR A 71 13.82 18.66 24.31
C TYR A 71 12.94 18.80 23.04
N PRO A 72 12.38 17.70 22.51
CA PRO A 72 11.46 17.77 21.38
C PRO A 72 10.19 18.54 21.76
N ILE A 73 9.68 19.36 20.84
CA ILE A 73 8.46 20.16 21.06
C ILE A 73 7.40 19.93 19.97
N SER A 74 7.67 18.99 19.07
CA SER A 74 6.78 18.58 18.00
C SER A 74 6.99 17.11 17.64
N GLN A 75 6.00 16.53 16.99
CA GLN A 75 6.16 15.36 16.13
C GLN A 75 6.98 15.74 14.88
N ARG A 76 7.38 14.72 14.11
CA ARG A 76 7.99 14.93 12.79
C ARG A 76 6.95 15.54 11.82
N TRP A 77 7.40 16.26 10.81
CA TRP A 77 6.59 16.66 9.65
C TRP A 77 7.48 16.77 8.42
N VAL A 78 6.90 17.05 7.25
CA VAL A 78 7.68 17.33 6.04
C VAL A 78 7.50 18.74 5.53
N ASP A 79 8.61 19.30 5.07
CA ASP A 79 8.71 20.57 4.37
C ASP A 79 9.60 20.39 3.14
N GLY A 80 8.97 20.32 1.96
CA GLY A 80 9.63 19.98 0.70
C GLY A 80 10.24 18.57 0.75
N PRO A 81 11.52 18.38 0.35
CA PRO A 81 12.14 17.07 0.33
C PRO A 81 12.69 16.63 1.70
N HIS A 82 12.32 17.29 2.80
CA HIS A 82 12.97 17.09 4.08
C HIS A 82 11.99 16.70 5.17
N THR A 83 12.36 15.72 5.99
CA THR A 83 11.67 15.41 7.26
C THR A 83 12.22 16.31 8.36
N LEU A 84 11.36 17.08 9.02
CA LEU A 84 11.73 18.01 10.08
C LEU A 84 11.19 17.55 11.43
N GLN A 85 11.86 17.92 12.52
CA GLN A 85 11.33 17.86 13.87
C GLN A 85 11.86 19.03 14.70
N ALA A 86 10.97 19.68 15.45
CA ALA A 86 11.30 20.83 16.27
C ALA A 86 11.71 20.38 17.67
N PHE A 87 12.82 20.94 18.12
CA PHE A 87 13.31 20.91 19.49
C PHE A 87 13.30 22.34 20.02
N GLN A 88 13.31 22.53 21.34
CA GLN A 88 13.20 23.86 21.95
C GLN A 88 14.17 24.90 21.37
N LYS A 89 15.38 24.46 20.94
CA LYS A 89 16.44 25.38 20.49
C LYS A 89 16.80 25.28 19.02
N VAL A 90 16.40 24.21 18.33
CA VAL A 90 16.69 23.97 16.91
C VAL A 90 15.52 23.25 16.23
N ILE A 91 15.37 23.44 14.93
CA ILE A 91 14.61 22.50 14.09
C ILE A 91 15.63 21.64 13.37
N LEU A 92 15.54 20.32 13.57
CA LEU A 92 16.35 19.34 12.86
C LEU A 92 15.68 18.98 11.55
N GLN A 93 16.49 18.73 10.51
CA GLN A 93 16.06 18.48 9.14
C GLN A 93 16.85 17.32 8.56
N TRP A 94 16.19 16.22 8.25
CA TRP A 94 16.77 15.11 7.50
C TRP A 94 16.82 15.46 6.01
N ASP A 95 18.01 15.37 5.42
CA ASP A 95 18.20 15.48 3.97
C ASP A 95 18.45 14.08 3.38
N PRO A 96 17.44 13.50 2.70
CA PRO A 96 17.55 12.17 2.14
C PRO A 96 18.56 12.10 0.98
N ASN A 97 18.76 13.20 0.24
CA ASN A 97 19.71 13.24 -0.88
C ASN A 97 21.16 13.17 -0.39
N GLN A 98 21.42 13.73 0.79
CA GLN A 98 22.75 13.75 1.41
C GLN A 98 22.93 12.65 2.47
N GLY A 99 21.86 11.93 2.82
CA GLY A 99 21.86 10.92 3.87
C GLY A 99 22.33 11.46 5.22
N ARG A 100 21.98 12.71 5.56
CA ARG A 100 22.45 13.35 6.81
C ARG A 100 21.44 14.28 7.47
N MET A 101 21.60 14.45 8.78
CA MET A 101 20.85 15.41 9.58
C MET A 101 21.49 16.80 9.50
N ASN A 102 20.67 17.80 9.19
CA ASN A 102 21.02 19.22 9.13
C ASN A 102 20.24 20.01 10.18
N TYR A 103 20.69 21.23 10.48
CA TYR A 103 19.91 22.20 11.24
C TYR A 103 19.18 23.13 10.26
N HIS A 104 17.87 23.21 10.38
CA HIS A 104 17.02 24.01 9.51
C HIS A 104 17.35 25.52 9.64
N ASN A 105 17.43 26.24 8.51
CA ASN A 105 17.68 27.68 8.44
C ASN A 105 16.44 28.49 8.87
N THR A 106 16.01 28.24 10.10
CA THR A 106 14.69 28.59 10.63
C THR A 106 14.37 30.08 10.50
N LEU A 107 15.32 30.96 10.77
CA LEU A 107 15.07 32.39 10.71
C LEU A 107 15.08 32.90 9.26
N ASP A 108 15.94 32.37 8.39
CA ASP A 108 15.94 32.74 6.97
C ASP A 108 14.64 32.30 6.29
N VAL A 109 14.19 31.07 6.57
CA VAL A 109 12.89 30.56 6.09
C VAL A 109 11.74 31.40 6.63
N LEU A 110 11.79 31.82 7.90
CA LEU A 110 10.80 32.73 8.48
C LEU A 110 10.73 34.05 7.70
N ALA A 111 11.88 34.68 7.43
CA ALA A 111 11.93 35.93 6.70
C ALA A 111 11.50 35.81 5.23
N GLN A 112 11.81 34.67 4.60
CA GLN A 112 11.50 34.43 3.20
C GLN A 112 10.02 34.08 2.98
N ARG A 113 9.47 33.16 3.77
CA ARG A 113 8.12 32.60 3.57
C ARG A 113 7.05 33.31 4.39
N TYR A 114 7.43 33.96 5.50
CA TYR A 114 6.51 34.62 6.42
C TYR A 114 7.00 36.03 6.78
N PRO A 115 7.22 36.92 5.78
CA PRO A 115 7.85 38.23 6.00
C PRO A 115 7.07 39.14 6.97
N ASP A 116 5.76 38.92 7.11
CA ASP A 116 4.89 39.68 8.00
C ASP A 116 4.94 39.19 9.46
N VAL A 117 5.51 38.00 9.71
CA VAL A 117 5.62 37.44 11.06
C VAL A 117 6.77 38.10 11.81
N GLN A 118 6.43 38.82 12.87
CA GLN A 118 7.39 39.43 13.76
C GLN A 118 7.46 38.67 15.08
N LEU A 119 8.57 37.95 15.28
CA LEU A 119 8.83 37.31 16.56
C LEU A 119 9.42 38.32 17.56
N PRO A 120 8.96 38.32 18.82
CA PRO A 120 9.53 39.18 19.86
C PRO A 120 11.05 38.95 19.99
N ASN A 121 11.79 40.06 19.94
CA ASN A 121 13.25 40.11 20.03
C ASN A 121 14.00 39.33 18.94
N VAL A 122 13.40 39.21 17.75
CA VAL A 122 14.09 38.69 16.56
C VAL A 122 14.26 39.85 15.58
N PRO A 123 15.49 40.33 15.34
CA PRO A 123 15.73 41.34 14.30
C PRO A 123 15.26 40.85 12.92
N PRO A 124 14.90 41.74 11.98
CA PRO A 124 14.60 41.35 10.59
C PRO A 124 15.82 40.71 9.91
N HIS A 125 15.59 39.96 8.82
CA HIS A 125 16.70 39.57 7.94
C HIS A 125 17.35 40.81 7.30
N GLN A 126 18.66 40.80 7.13
CA GLN A 126 19.42 41.85 6.45
C GLN A 126 20.27 41.19 5.36
N VAL A 127 20.12 41.67 4.13
CA VAL A 127 21.06 41.36 3.04
C VAL A 127 22.21 42.36 3.18
N LEU A 128 23.45 41.89 3.24
CA LEU A 128 24.60 42.78 3.26
C LEU A 128 24.97 43.11 1.81
N ASP A 129 25.34 44.37 1.54
CA ASP A 129 25.69 44.81 0.18
C ASP A 129 26.81 43.96 -0.46
N THR A 130 27.65 43.39 0.38
CA THR A 130 28.78 42.51 0.03
C THR A 130 28.39 41.08 -0.29
N ASP A 131 27.14 40.67 -0.06
CA ASP A 131 26.69 39.30 -0.35
C ASP A 131 26.45 39.12 -1.87
N ALA A 132 26.18 40.22 -2.58
CA ALA A 132 26.10 40.22 -4.03
C ALA A 132 27.46 39.90 -4.65
N ASP A 133 27.51 38.83 -5.46
CA ASP A 133 28.69 38.35 -6.19
C ASP A 133 29.88 37.85 -5.35
N ALA A 134 29.72 37.71 -4.03
CA ALA A 134 30.77 37.16 -3.17
C ALA A 134 30.87 35.64 -3.27
N ASP A 135 32.11 35.12 -3.28
CA ASP A 135 32.33 33.69 -3.01
C ASP A 135 31.96 33.34 -1.56
N PHE A 136 31.72 32.05 -1.31
CA PHE A 136 31.28 31.58 0.01
C PHE A 136 32.24 31.99 1.14
N ALA A 137 33.56 31.94 0.90
CA ALA A 137 34.55 32.33 1.91
C ALA A 137 34.47 33.83 2.26
N SER A 138 34.19 34.67 1.27
CA SER A 138 34.02 36.12 1.42
C SER A 138 32.71 36.47 2.11
N ALA A 139 31.62 35.78 1.78
CA ALA A 139 30.36 35.88 2.51
C ALA A 139 30.54 35.51 3.99
N VAL A 140 31.16 34.35 4.28
CA VAL A 140 31.46 33.91 5.65
C VAL A 140 32.25 34.97 6.42
N ARG A 141 33.33 35.51 5.85
CA ARG A 141 34.12 36.57 6.51
C ARG A 141 33.30 37.83 6.80
N THR A 142 32.46 38.24 5.86
CA THR A 142 31.64 39.45 6.01
C THR A 142 30.58 39.28 7.09
N HIS A 143 29.83 38.17 7.05
CA HIS A 143 28.84 37.87 8.07
C HIS A 143 29.47 37.72 9.47
N LEU A 144 30.67 37.13 9.58
CA LEU A 144 31.38 37.03 10.87
C LEU A 144 31.82 38.39 11.43
N ALA A 145 32.00 39.43 10.60
CA ALA A 145 32.34 40.78 11.06
C ALA A 145 31.20 41.42 11.87
N LEU A 146 29.95 40.98 11.72
CA LEU A 146 28.84 41.44 12.56
C LEU A 146 29.04 41.09 14.04
N LEU A 147 29.85 40.07 14.36
CA LEU A 147 30.18 39.73 15.74
C LEU A 147 31.03 40.80 16.43
N ASP A 148 31.74 41.65 15.69
CA ASP A 148 32.61 42.68 16.27
C ASP A 148 31.84 43.80 16.97
N GLN A 149 30.53 43.89 16.76
CA GLN A 149 29.65 44.84 17.44
C GLN A 149 29.49 44.52 18.94
N ASN A 150 29.69 43.27 19.36
CA ASN A 150 29.56 42.88 20.76
C ASN A 150 30.50 41.72 21.13
N ALA A 151 31.54 42.03 21.92
CA ALA A 151 32.55 41.05 22.31
C ALA A 151 32.01 39.87 23.13
N ALA A 152 30.98 40.09 23.95
CA ALA A 152 30.38 39.03 24.77
C ALA A 152 29.59 38.04 23.90
N ILE A 153 28.79 38.55 22.96
CA ILE A 153 28.07 37.70 21.99
C ILE A 153 29.07 36.95 21.10
N LYS A 154 30.12 37.62 20.60
CA LYS A 154 31.18 36.99 19.81
C LYS A 154 31.84 35.83 20.56
N ALA A 155 32.24 36.04 21.81
CA ALA A 155 32.85 35.02 22.64
C ALA A 155 31.91 33.82 22.80
N ARG A 156 30.62 34.06 23.10
CA ARG A 156 29.64 32.98 23.28
C ARG A 156 29.31 32.25 21.98
N PHE A 157 29.26 32.95 20.85
CA PHE A 157 28.99 32.36 19.54
C PHE A 157 30.13 31.44 19.09
N LEU A 158 31.39 31.86 19.28
CA LEU A 158 32.57 31.11 18.86
C LEU A 158 33.01 30.02 19.85
N ASP A 159 32.43 29.99 21.05
CA ASP A 159 32.60 28.92 22.04
C ASP A 159 32.01 27.57 21.56
N GLU A 160 31.14 27.59 20.56
CA GLU A 160 30.64 26.39 19.89
C GLU A 160 31.51 26.04 18.67
N PRO A 161 32.29 24.95 18.69
CA PRO A 161 33.14 24.57 17.56
C PRO A 161 32.38 24.33 16.26
N ALA A 162 31.12 23.87 16.35
CA ALA A 162 30.25 23.62 15.22
C ALA A 162 29.29 24.79 14.92
N TRP A 163 29.66 26.03 15.27
CA TRP A 163 28.77 27.21 15.19
C TRP A 163 28.16 27.39 13.79
N LEU A 164 28.90 27.11 12.72
CA LEU A 164 28.40 27.29 11.35
C LEU A 164 27.25 26.33 11.05
N SER A 165 27.35 25.09 11.52
CA SER A 165 26.28 24.10 11.37
C SER A 165 25.13 24.40 12.33
N LEU A 166 25.41 24.75 13.59
CA LEU A 166 24.38 24.89 14.62
C LEU A 166 23.63 26.22 14.55
N PHE A 167 24.33 27.34 14.36
CA PHE A 167 23.76 28.69 14.36
C PHE A 167 23.62 29.26 12.95
N GLY A 168 24.49 28.87 12.03
CA GLY A 168 24.58 29.49 10.70
C GLY A 168 25.33 30.82 10.74
N LEU A 169 25.30 31.53 9.62
CA LEU A 169 25.93 32.84 9.50
C LEU A 169 25.20 33.88 10.37
N PRO A 170 25.92 34.82 11.01
CA PRO A 170 25.30 36.02 11.57
C PRO A 170 24.67 36.85 10.45
N ILE A 171 23.43 37.29 10.60
CA ILE A 171 22.67 38.02 9.56
C ILE A 171 22.52 39.48 9.92
N ARG A 172 22.23 39.79 11.19
CA ARG A 172 21.99 41.16 11.64
C ARG A 172 22.33 41.34 13.11
N TYR A 173 22.95 42.47 13.42
CA TYR A 173 23.09 42.97 14.78
C TYR A 173 22.12 44.15 14.99
N GLU A 174 21.49 44.23 16.16
CA GLU A 174 20.56 45.31 16.49
C GLU A 174 20.67 45.69 17.98
N GLU A 175 20.60 46.99 18.25
CA GLU A 175 20.49 47.54 19.60
C GLU A 175 19.13 48.21 19.74
N ARG A 176 18.50 48.03 20.90
CA ARG A 176 17.20 48.62 21.22
C ARG A 176 17.27 49.35 22.54
N GLU A 177 16.67 50.53 22.54
CA GLU A 177 16.46 51.30 23.75
C GLU A 177 15.40 50.62 24.63
N VAL A 178 15.75 50.37 25.89
CA VAL A 178 14.82 49.83 26.90
C VAL A 178 15.09 50.57 28.21
N ASN A 179 14.04 51.15 28.81
CA ASN A 179 14.14 51.91 30.06
C ASN A 179 15.22 53.02 30.02
N ASP A 180 15.21 53.84 28.95
CA ASP A 180 16.14 54.95 28.72
C ASP A 180 17.63 54.55 28.55
N ASP A 181 17.94 53.25 28.48
CA ASP A 181 19.26 52.75 28.08
C ASP A 181 19.26 52.45 26.58
N PRO A 182 20.00 53.20 25.73
CA PRO A 182 20.07 52.98 24.28
C PRO A 182 20.54 51.59 23.87
N GLN A 183 21.24 50.88 24.75
CA GLN A 183 21.72 49.51 24.57
C GLN A 183 21.04 48.55 25.55
N GLY A 184 19.86 48.91 26.07
CA GLY A 184 19.13 48.11 27.05
C GLY A 184 18.89 46.66 26.61
N LEU A 185 18.74 46.42 25.30
CA LEU A 185 18.75 45.10 24.66
C LEU A 185 19.62 45.10 23.41
N GLN A 186 20.57 44.16 23.32
CA GLN A 186 21.38 43.94 22.11
C GLN A 186 21.13 42.53 21.58
N LEU A 187 20.96 42.41 20.27
CA LEU A 187 20.50 41.21 19.57
C LEU A 187 21.44 40.87 18.41
N LEU A 188 21.80 39.61 18.29
CA LEU A 188 22.43 39.05 17.10
C LEU A 188 21.53 37.98 16.50
N ARG A 189 20.94 38.29 15.35
CA ARG A 189 20.23 37.33 14.52
C ARG A 189 21.23 36.51 13.71
N THR A 190 21.08 35.19 13.72
CA THR A 190 21.76 34.27 12.80
C THR A 190 20.74 33.64 11.85
N GLN A 191 21.17 32.74 10.97
CA GLN A 191 20.25 31.99 10.10
C GLN A 191 19.28 31.07 10.87
N ARG A 192 19.63 30.67 12.10
CA ARG A 192 18.91 29.62 12.87
C ARG A 192 18.47 30.04 14.27
N THR A 193 19.15 31.00 14.90
CA THR A 193 18.88 31.40 16.29
C THR A 193 19.14 32.89 16.52
N VAL A 194 18.83 33.37 17.73
CA VAL A 194 19.15 34.74 18.16
C VAL A 194 19.93 34.68 19.47
N PHE A 195 21.02 35.44 19.54
CA PHE A 195 21.70 35.73 20.79
C PHE A 195 21.20 37.07 21.32
N GLU A 196 20.92 37.14 22.61
CA GLU A 196 20.47 38.37 23.26
C GLU A 196 21.25 38.63 24.54
N ILE A 197 21.46 39.91 24.83
CA ILE A 197 22.01 40.40 26.08
C ILE A 197 21.16 41.59 26.53
N TRP A 198 20.74 41.56 27.79
CA TRP A 198 19.97 42.62 28.42
C TRP A 198 20.89 43.39 29.36
N ASN A 199 21.06 44.69 29.13
CA ASN A 199 21.85 45.58 29.99
C ASN A 199 20.98 46.23 31.09
N VAL A 200 19.66 46.06 30.99
CA VAL A 200 18.67 46.40 32.02
C VAL A 200 17.98 45.13 32.54
N ALA A 201 17.32 45.22 33.70
CA ALA A 201 16.59 44.09 34.26
C ALA A 201 15.40 43.68 33.38
N ALA A 202 15.26 42.37 33.12
CA ALA A 202 14.13 41.78 32.38
C ALA A 202 13.68 40.44 33.03
N PRO A 203 12.40 40.06 32.94
CA PRO A 203 11.88 38.83 33.56
C PRO A 203 12.64 37.58 33.10
N GLY A 204 13.14 36.78 34.05
CA GLY A 204 13.84 35.53 33.75
C GLY A 204 15.24 35.66 33.15
N ILE A 205 15.75 36.88 33.00
CA ILE A 205 17.06 37.16 32.39
C ILE A 205 18.05 37.70 33.41
N THR A 206 19.28 37.18 33.39
CA THR A 206 20.40 37.77 34.12
C THR A 206 21.00 38.92 33.32
N VAL A 207 21.03 40.12 33.92
CA VAL A 207 21.64 41.33 33.32
C VAL A 207 23.09 41.05 32.91
N GLY A 208 23.46 41.46 31.70
CA GLY A 208 24.80 41.32 31.13
C GLY A 208 25.18 39.90 30.69
N ARG A 209 24.28 38.92 30.83
CA ARG A 209 24.53 37.53 30.38
C ARG A 209 24.01 37.33 28.96
N VAL A 210 24.84 36.75 28.10
CA VAL A 210 24.41 36.33 26.75
C VAL A 210 23.53 35.08 26.86
N ASN A 211 22.32 35.19 26.33
CA ASN A 211 21.37 34.08 26.23
C ASN A 211 21.17 33.73 24.75
N ARG A 212 20.89 32.46 24.48
CA ARG A 212 20.43 31.99 23.17
C ARG A 212 18.93 31.80 23.26
N GLN A 213 18.17 32.43 22.37
CA GLN A 213 16.73 32.28 22.35
C GLN A 213 16.32 30.88 21.86
N ASN A 214 15.26 30.35 22.47
CA ASN A 214 14.53 29.18 22.00
C ASN A 214 13.60 29.60 20.85
N VAL A 215 14.16 29.85 19.67
CA VAL A 215 13.38 30.33 18.51
C VAL A 215 12.26 29.36 18.13
N PRO A 216 12.48 28.02 18.07
CA PRO A 216 11.39 27.09 17.82
C PRO A 216 10.27 27.11 18.87
N ASP A 217 10.58 27.32 20.15
CA ASP A 217 9.53 27.48 21.18
C ASP A 217 8.63 28.69 20.88
N LYS A 218 9.23 29.80 20.42
CA LYS A 218 8.45 30.99 20.01
C LYS A 218 7.60 30.69 18.79
N LEU A 219 8.12 29.93 17.83
CA LEU A 219 7.38 29.50 16.63
C LEU A 219 6.25 28.54 16.97
N LYS A 220 6.42 27.65 17.96
CA LYS A 220 5.37 26.74 18.42
C LYS A 220 4.12 27.48 18.88
N GLN A 221 4.26 28.70 19.40
CA GLN A 221 3.13 29.56 19.83
C GLN A 221 2.33 30.17 18.66
N LEU A 222 2.82 30.09 17.42
CA LEU A 222 2.17 30.65 16.25
C LEU A 222 1.52 29.54 15.43
N ASP A 223 0.30 29.75 14.95
CA ASP A 223 -0.41 28.77 14.14
C ASP A 223 0.18 28.65 12.73
N ASN A 224 0.59 27.43 12.37
CA ASN A 224 1.09 27.08 11.04
C ASN A 224 2.24 27.97 10.50
N VAL A 225 3.08 28.53 11.39
CA VAL A 225 4.29 29.25 10.99
C VAL A 225 5.50 28.33 11.18
N ILE A 226 5.99 27.77 10.07
CA ILE A 226 7.08 26.76 9.99
C ILE A 226 6.73 25.42 10.65
N ILE A 227 6.22 25.41 11.88
CA ILE A 227 5.79 24.22 12.61
C ILE A 227 4.27 24.07 12.41
N PRO A 228 3.80 23.05 11.66
CA PRO A 228 2.38 22.82 11.46
C PRO A 228 1.66 22.51 12.77
N ASN A 229 0.39 22.89 12.90
CA ASN A 229 -0.40 22.61 14.09
C ASN A 229 -0.54 21.09 14.35
N THR A 230 -0.60 20.29 13.29
CA THR A 230 -0.60 18.82 13.38
C THR A 230 0.67 18.27 14.05
N ALA A 231 1.83 18.90 13.81
CA ALA A 231 3.08 18.51 14.44
C ALA A 231 3.13 18.87 15.93
N LYS A 232 2.28 19.78 16.42
CA LYS A 232 2.27 20.18 17.84
C LYS A 232 1.48 19.22 18.72
N ALA A 233 0.65 18.35 18.13
CA ALA A 233 -0.15 17.38 18.84
C ALA A 233 0.73 16.41 19.65
N LEU A 234 0.38 16.21 20.92
CA LEU A 234 1.03 15.25 21.79
C LEU A 234 0.55 13.83 21.49
N ARG A 235 1.36 12.84 21.90
CA ARG A 235 1.12 11.42 21.64
C ARG A 235 1.41 10.56 22.84
N LYS A 236 0.72 9.44 22.91
CA LYS A 236 0.98 8.34 23.84
C LYS A 236 1.96 7.35 23.22
N ALA A 237 2.58 6.53 24.07
CA ALA A 237 3.50 5.48 23.61
C ALA A 237 2.82 4.44 22.70
N SER A 238 1.49 4.31 22.79
CA SER A 238 0.68 3.45 21.92
C SER A 238 0.41 4.01 20.53
N ASP A 239 0.72 5.29 20.27
CA ASP A 239 0.33 5.98 19.04
C ASP A 239 1.38 5.76 17.94
N PRO A 240 1.00 5.23 16.77
CA PRO A 240 1.93 5.05 15.63
C PRO A 240 2.51 6.38 15.12
N ASP A 241 3.74 6.39 14.61
CA ASP A 241 4.45 7.59 14.08
C ASP A 241 3.93 8.08 12.70
N TYR A 242 2.61 8.31 12.58
CA TYR A 242 1.89 8.72 11.37
C TYR A 242 2.45 9.94 10.58
N PRO A 243 3.01 11.00 11.19
CA PRO A 243 3.52 12.16 10.48
C PRO A 243 4.81 11.86 9.71
N ALA A 244 5.60 10.88 10.16
CA ALA A 244 6.74 10.35 9.41
C ALA A 244 6.29 9.50 8.20
N LEU A 245 5.08 8.93 8.25
CA LEU A 245 4.46 8.28 7.10
C LEU A 245 3.91 9.29 6.07
N ILE A 246 3.19 10.32 6.53
CA ILE A 246 2.68 11.42 5.69
C ILE A 246 3.84 12.21 5.06
N ALA A 247 4.93 12.36 5.80
CA ALA A 247 6.17 12.94 5.34
C ALA A 247 6.72 12.29 4.06
N ASN A 248 6.73 10.97 4.00
CA ASN A 248 7.19 10.24 2.82
C ASN A 248 6.24 10.41 1.61
N LEU A 249 4.97 10.78 1.83
CA LEU A 249 4.01 11.08 0.76
C LEU A 249 4.19 12.48 0.15
N TYR A 250 4.56 13.50 0.95
CA TYR A 250 4.74 14.88 0.47
C TYR A 250 5.96 15.10 -0.44
N TRP A 251 6.91 14.16 -0.50
CA TRP A 251 8.04 14.18 -1.44
C TRP A 251 7.60 14.16 -2.92
N VAL A 252 6.33 13.84 -3.18
CA VAL A 252 5.72 13.78 -4.52
C VAL A 252 5.08 15.13 -4.94
N ALA A 253 4.87 16.09 -4.03
CA ALA A 253 3.88 17.17 -4.20
C ALA A 253 4.39 18.55 -4.69
N ASP A 254 5.68 18.77 -4.95
CA ASP A 254 6.15 20.06 -5.51
C ASP A 254 5.92 20.10 -7.04
N GLY A 255 4.82 20.72 -7.47
CA GLY A 255 4.43 20.87 -8.90
C GLY A 255 2.93 20.95 -9.20
N LEU A 256 2.08 20.95 -8.18
CA LEU A 256 0.65 20.65 -8.33
C LEU A 256 -0.22 21.79 -8.90
N THR A 257 -1.19 21.42 -9.73
CA THR A 257 -2.21 22.27 -10.35
C THR A 257 -3.30 22.74 -9.35
N PRO A 258 -4.13 23.77 -9.67
CA PRO A 258 -5.21 24.22 -8.79
C PRO A 258 -6.32 23.19 -8.50
N LEU A 259 -6.34 22.07 -9.23
CA LEU A 259 -7.24 20.94 -8.99
C LEU A 259 -6.63 19.98 -7.97
N GLU A 260 -5.32 19.73 -8.09
CA GLU A 260 -4.53 18.93 -7.16
C GLU A 260 -4.37 19.62 -5.79
N GLN A 261 -4.19 20.94 -5.75
CA GLN A 261 -4.25 21.71 -4.50
C GLN A 261 -5.62 21.57 -3.80
N ARG A 262 -6.71 21.45 -4.57
CA ARG A 262 -8.05 21.21 -4.02
C ARG A 262 -8.24 19.77 -3.53
N ALA A 263 -7.63 18.78 -4.19
CA ALA A 263 -7.60 17.40 -3.71
C ALA A 263 -6.81 17.27 -2.39
N VAL A 264 -5.67 17.96 -2.28
CA VAL A 264 -4.88 18.03 -1.04
C VAL A 264 -5.68 18.71 0.08
N THR A 265 -6.33 19.85 -0.18
CA THR A 265 -7.23 20.49 0.81
C THR A 265 -8.43 19.60 1.20
N TYR A 266 -8.88 18.71 0.31
CA TYR A 266 -9.94 17.75 0.61
C TYR A 266 -9.45 16.56 1.45
N LEU A 267 -8.24 16.07 1.19
CA LEU A 267 -7.56 15.09 2.02
C LEU A 267 -7.28 15.65 3.41
N GLU A 268 -6.84 16.91 3.53
CA GLU A 268 -6.70 17.61 4.82
C GLU A 268 -8.01 17.68 5.60
N ARG A 269 -9.15 17.83 4.91
CA ARG A 269 -10.47 17.78 5.55
C ARG A 269 -10.81 16.37 6.02
N ILE A 270 -10.56 15.33 5.22
CA ILE A 270 -10.76 13.92 5.61
C ILE A 270 -9.88 13.58 6.83
N PHE A 271 -8.63 14.03 6.85
CA PHE A 271 -7.69 13.85 7.97
C PHE A 271 -8.08 14.60 9.25
N ALA A 272 -8.89 15.65 9.16
CA ALA A 272 -9.33 16.44 10.31
C ALA A 272 -10.55 15.84 11.04
N VAL A 273 -11.25 14.86 10.46
CA VAL A 273 -12.52 14.35 11.00
C VAL A 273 -12.48 12.94 11.56
N SER A 274 -11.43 12.14 11.29
CA SER A 274 -11.48 10.70 11.65
C SER A 274 -10.13 10.00 11.88
N GLU A 275 -10.03 9.35 13.04
CA GLU A 275 -8.91 8.51 13.46
C GLU A 275 -8.99 7.06 12.89
N SER A 276 -10.18 6.57 12.51
CA SER A 276 -10.37 5.22 11.95
C SER A 276 -9.86 5.14 10.51
N VAL A 277 -10.15 6.16 9.69
CA VAL A 277 -9.58 6.31 8.34
C VAL A 277 -8.06 6.43 8.40
N LEU A 278 -7.50 7.07 9.43
CA LEU A 278 -6.05 7.12 9.69
C LEU A 278 -5.45 5.73 10.00
N ARG A 279 -6.11 4.88 10.79
CA ARG A 279 -5.62 3.51 11.03
C ARG A 279 -5.68 2.64 9.77
N SER A 280 -6.75 2.80 8.99
CA SER A 280 -7.06 2.00 7.80
C SER A 280 -6.26 2.41 6.56
N LEU A 281 -5.90 3.69 6.42
CA LEU A 281 -4.98 4.20 5.41
C LEU A 281 -3.53 3.81 5.66
N VAL A 282 -3.12 3.49 6.89
CA VAL A 282 -1.70 3.34 7.33
C VAL A 282 -1.23 1.88 7.41
N LEU A 283 -2.15 0.90 7.44
CA LEU A 283 -1.78 -0.51 7.36
C LEU A 283 -1.40 -0.96 5.93
N HIS A 284 -1.58 -0.12 4.91
CA HIS A 284 -1.25 -0.42 3.50
C HIS A 284 -0.47 0.62 2.65
N PRO A 285 -0.08 1.84 3.09
CA PRO A 285 0.48 2.86 2.19
C PRO A 285 2.02 2.87 2.20
N THR A 286 2.68 2.18 3.14
CA THR A 286 4.15 2.03 3.14
C THR A 286 4.63 1.41 1.84
N ASP A 287 3.81 0.59 1.19
CA ASP A 287 4.11 0.00 -0.10
C ASP A 287 3.86 0.93 -1.28
N TRP A 288 2.84 1.79 -1.25
CA TRP A 288 2.53 2.63 -2.42
C TRP A 288 3.49 3.84 -2.58
N ALA A 289 3.84 4.52 -1.48
CA ALA A 289 4.70 5.71 -1.52
C ALA A 289 6.19 5.38 -1.78
N ILE A 290 6.67 4.21 -1.35
CA ILE A 290 8.02 3.72 -1.65
C ILE A 290 8.13 3.22 -3.09
N ARG A 291 7.04 2.69 -3.68
CA ARG A 291 7.02 2.12 -5.04
C ARG A 291 6.91 3.15 -6.17
N ASN A 292 6.50 4.40 -5.90
CA ASN A 292 6.19 5.41 -6.93
C ASN A 292 6.86 6.80 -6.72
N GLY A 293 7.92 6.91 -5.91
CA GLY A 293 8.64 8.18 -5.75
C GLY A 293 9.12 8.78 -7.09
N PRO A 294 9.10 10.11 -7.26
CA PRO A 294 9.23 10.75 -8.57
C PRO A 294 10.61 10.59 -9.21
N ASN A 295 10.60 10.30 -10.52
CA ASN A 295 11.73 10.47 -11.43
C ASN A 295 11.93 11.97 -11.70
N PRO A 296 13.10 12.58 -11.41
CA PRO A 296 13.32 14.02 -11.53
C PRO A 296 13.28 14.57 -12.98
N ASN A 297 13.09 13.73 -14.00
CA ASN A 297 13.08 14.12 -15.41
C ASN A 297 11.74 13.93 -16.14
N LYS A 298 10.66 13.52 -15.47
CA LYS A 298 9.32 13.43 -16.09
C LYS A 298 8.29 14.17 -15.23
N GLY A 299 7.63 15.17 -15.81
CA GLY A 299 6.45 15.77 -15.20
C GLY A 299 5.33 14.74 -15.10
N VAL A 300 4.74 14.61 -13.92
CA VAL A 300 3.49 13.86 -13.67
C VAL A 300 2.34 14.60 -14.36
N THR A 301 1.38 13.87 -14.95
CA THR A 301 0.18 14.49 -15.54
C THR A 301 -0.99 14.36 -14.58
N ALA A 302 -1.86 15.38 -14.53
CA ALA A 302 -3.02 15.49 -13.64
C ALA A 302 -4.01 14.29 -13.68
N ASN A 303 -3.91 13.41 -14.68
CA ASN A 303 -4.75 12.23 -14.83
C ASN A 303 -4.25 11.03 -14.01
N ASP A 304 -2.94 10.90 -13.78
CA ASP A 304 -2.35 9.74 -13.07
C ASP A 304 -2.68 9.79 -11.56
N GLU A 305 -2.84 10.99 -10.99
CA GLU A 305 -3.22 11.20 -9.59
C GLU A 305 -4.74 11.13 -9.37
N PHE A 306 -5.54 11.46 -10.39
CA PHE A 306 -7.01 11.38 -10.34
C PHE A 306 -7.52 9.93 -10.32
N GLU A 307 -6.87 9.03 -11.08
CA GLU A 307 -7.20 7.60 -11.08
C GLU A 307 -6.87 6.95 -9.74
N GLY A 308 -5.72 7.29 -9.13
CA GLY A 308 -5.35 6.79 -7.81
C GLY A 308 -6.30 7.24 -6.70
N LEU A 309 -6.78 8.50 -6.75
CA LEU A 309 -7.69 9.04 -5.75
C LEU A 309 -9.11 8.46 -5.88
N ALA A 310 -9.61 8.27 -7.11
CA ALA A 310 -10.92 7.68 -7.35
C ALA A 310 -10.97 6.20 -6.93
N LEU A 311 -9.92 5.44 -7.25
CA LEU A 311 -9.78 4.04 -6.84
C LEU A 311 -9.66 3.89 -5.32
N LEU A 312 -8.95 4.82 -4.66
CA LEU A 312 -8.79 4.82 -3.20
C LEU A 312 -10.10 5.19 -2.48
N VAL A 313 -10.84 6.18 -2.98
CA VAL A 313 -12.17 6.54 -2.44
C VAL A 313 -13.16 5.39 -2.61
N GLU A 314 -13.11 4.70 -3.76
CA GLU A 314 -13.91 3.50 -4.02
C GLU A 314 -13.55 2.37 -3.05
N GLN A 315 -12.27 2.05 -2.88
CA GLN A 315 -11.80 1.02 -1.95
C GLN A 315 -12.09 1.33 -0.47
N LEU A 316 -12.02 2.60 -0.05
CA LEU A 316 -12.35 3.01 1.32
C LEU A 316 -13.86 3.01 1.59
N SER A 317 -14.68 3.27 0.57
CA SER A 317 -16.14 3.20 0.66
C SER A 317 -16.70 1.77 0.74
N LEU A 318 -15.85 0.76 0.50
CA LEU A 318 -16.17 -0.66 0.47
C LEU A 318 -15.72 -1.43 1.72
N ARG A 319 -15.16 -0.75 2.73
CA ARG A 319 -14.73 -1.39 3.99
C ARG A 319 -15.83 -1.41 5.06
N ASP A 320 -15.84 -2.48 5.86
CA ASP A 320 -16.84 -2.76 6.90
C ASP A 320 -16.74 -1.88 8.16
N ASP A 321 -15.66 -1.11 8.32
CA ASP A 321 -15.34 -0.28 9.50
C ASP A 321 -15.47 1.24 9.28
N THR A 322 -15.88 1.68 8.09
CA THR A 322 -16.03 3.10 7.74
C THR A 322 -17.37 3.66 8.25
N ASP A 323 -17.35 4.77 9.00
CA ASP A 323 -18.57 5.40 9.55
C ASP A 323 -19.49 5.89 8.42
N LEU A 324 -20.81 5.73 8.57
CA LEU A 324 -21.82 6.17 7.61
C LEU A 324 -21.70 7.67 7.26
N ALA A 325 -21.32 8.53 8.22
CA ALA A 325 -21.09 9.95 7.96
C ALA A 325 -19.85 10.21 7.08
N GLU A 326 -18.84 9.34 7.15
CA GLU A 326 -17.65 9.40 6.30
C GLU A 326 -17.94 8.85 4.90
N VAL A 327 -18.71 7.77 4.82
CA VAL A 327 -19.15 7.20 3.54
C VAL A 327 -19.99 8.21 2.76
N ASP A 328 -20.89 8.95 3.43
CA ASP A 328 -21.68 10.00 2.79
C ASP A 328 -20.81 11.19 2.33
N LEU A 329 -19.77 11.56 3.08
CA LEU A 329 -18.80 12.60 2.68
C LEU A 329 -17.97 12.14 1.46
N LEU A 330 -17.47 10.90 1.46
CA LEU A 330 -16.74 10.29 0.35
C LEU A 330 -17.61 10.16 -0.91
N ARG A 331 -18.91 9.90 -0.73
CA ARG A 331 -19.90 9.87 -1.81
C ARG A 331 -20.27 11.25 -2.32
N GLU A 332 -20.40 12.26 -1.48
CA GLU A 332 -20.63 13.65 -1.93
C GLU A 332 -19.46 14.14 -2.80
N VAL A 333 -18.23 13.75 -2.46
CA VAL A 333 -17.04 13.97 -3.29
C VAL A 333 -17.16 13.26 -4.64
N ARG A 334 -17.52 11.97 -4.64
CA ARG A 334 -17.72 11.17 -5.85
C ARG A 334 -18.85 11.71 -6.75
N ASP A 335 -19.97 12.10 -6.16
CA ASP A 335 -21.19 12.48 -6.87
C ASP A 335 -21.11 13.94 -7.38
N GLY A 336 -20.36 14.81 -6.68
CA GLY A 336 -19.96 16.13 -7.18
C GLY A 336 -19.02 16.06 -8.39
N LEU A 337 -18.22 14.99 -8.50
CA LEU A 337 -17.41 14.69 -9.69
C LEU A 337 -18.25 14.10 -10.85
N ASN A 338 -19.39 13.47 -10.56
CA ASN A 338 -20.19 12.69 -11.53
C ASN A 338 -21.45 13.40 -12.08
N SER A 339 -21.90 14.53 -11.53
CA SER A 339 -23.20 15.12 -11.86
C SER A 339 -23.14 16.32 -12.83
N GLN A 340 -23.17 16.06 -14.15
CA GLN A 340 -23.57 17.04 -15.18
C GLN A 340 -24.46 16.36 -16.26
N PRO A 341 -25.54 17.00 -16.78
CA PRO A 341 -26.62 16.29 -17.47
C PRO A 341 -26.51 16.21 -19.00
N TYR A 342 -27.13 15.14 -19.52
CA TYR A 342 -27.18 14.63 -20.90
C TYR A 342 -28.42 15.10 -21.70
N MET A 343 -28.38 14.99 -23.03
CA MET A 343 -29.56 14.93 -23.92
C MET A 343 -29.30 13.94 -25.07
N ALA A 344 -30.25 13.02 -25.30
CA ALA A 344 -30.20 11.94 -26.31
C ALA A 344 -31.43 12.00 -27.25
N THR A 345 -31.31 11.45 -28.48
CA THR A 345 -32.45 11.00 -29.30
C THR A 345 -32.11 9.80 -30.22
N THR A 346 -33.16 9.04 -30.54
CA THR A 346 -33.34 7.64 -31.00
C THR A 346 -33.28 7.34 -32.52
N ALA A 347 -33.04 6.08 -32.95
CA ALA A 347 -33.87 5.31 -33.94
C ALA A 347 -33.34 3.87 -34.28
N ASP A 348 -34.27 3.01 -34.71
CA ASP A 348 -34.27 1.53 -34.82
C ASP A 348 -33.80 0.85 -36.14
N ALA A 349 -33.26 -0.37 -35.96
CA ALA A 349 -33.44 -1.70 -36.62
C ALA A 349 -33.22 -2.04 -38.13
N ASP A 350 -32.51 -3.18 -38.31
CA ASP A 350 -32.81 -4.42 -39.10
C ASP A 350 -31.85 -4.86 -40.25
N THR A 351 -31.91 -6.16 -40.61
CA THR A 351 -30.81 -7.14 -40.78
C THR A 351 -30.47 -7.64 -42.22
N THR A 352 -29.18 -8.01 -42.42
CA THR A 352 -28.54 -9.06 -43.30
C THR A 352 -28.72 -9.07 -44.86
N PRO A 353 -27.87 -9.79 -45.63
CA PRO A 353 -26.40 -9.78 -45.66
C PRO A 353 -25.82 -9.68 -47.10
N GLY A 354 -24.63 -9.08 -47.21
CA GLY A 354 -23.85 -8.94 -48.45
C GLY A 354 -23.35 -7.51 -48.61
N LYS A 355 -22.49 -7.03 -47.71
CA LYS A 355 -22.25 -5.59 -47.56
C LYS A 355 -20.96 -5.14 -48.23
N ALA A 356 -21.12 -4.26 -49.23
CA ALA A 356 -20.27 -3.07 -49.33
C ALA A 356 -20.19 -2.40 -47.94
N PRO A 357 -19.09 -1.69 -47.59
CA PRO A 357 -18.90 -1.10 -46.26
C PRO A 357 -20.20 -0.44 -45.79
N ASP A 358 -20.60 -0.70 -44.54
CA ASP A 358 -21.86 -0.19 -43.99
C ASP A 358 -21.97 1.31 -44.34
N PRO A 359 -23.00 1.75 -45.09
CA PRO A 359 -23.19 3.16 -45.40
C PRO A 359 -23.28 4.02 -44.13
N ASN A 360 -23.52 3.41 -42.97
CA ASN A 360 -23.53 4.05 -41.67
C ASN A 360 -22.16 4.15 -41.01
N LEU A 361 -21.08 3.52 -41.49
CA LEU A 361 -19.75 3.64 -40.86
C LEU A 361 -19.27 5.11 -40.81
N PRO A 362 -19.36 5.91 -41.89
CA PRO A 362 -19.06 7.34 -41.81
C PRO A 362 -19.96 8.07 -40.80
N ALA A 363 -21.21 7.63 -40.63
CA ALA A 363 -22.14 8.21 -39.65
C ALA A 363 -21.81 7.79 -38.21
N ILE A 364 -21.38 6.55 -37.98
CA ILE A 364 -20.93 6.04 -36.68
C ILE A 364 -19.64 6.75 -36.26
N ILE A 365 -18.65 6.82 -37.16
CA ILE A 365 -17.40 7.57 -36.93
C ILE A 365 -17.72 9.06 -36.71
N ALA A 366 -18.58 9.68 -37.53
CA ALA A 366 -18.99 11.07 -37.36
C ALA A 366 -19.83 11.32 -36.09
N SER A 367 -20.46 10.30 -35.51
CA SER A 367 -21.20 10.40 -34.25
C SER A 367 -20.30 10.36 -33.01
N LEU A 368 -19.02 10.01 -33.17
CA LEU A 368 -18.04 10.11 -32.09
C LEU A 368 -17.81 11.59 -31.79
N TYR A 369 -17.96 11.96 -30.52
CA TYR A 369 -17.97 13.36 -30.09
C TYR A 369 -16.71 14.16 -30.50
N TRP A 370 -15.55 13.49 -30.64
CA TRP A 370 -14.26 14.05 -31.05
C TRP A 370 -14.05 14.12 -32.57
N VAL A 371 -14.95 13.53 -33.36
CA VAL A 371 -14.99 13.75 -34.81
C VAL A 371 -15.84 14.98 -35.13
N ALA A 372 -16.76 15.35 -34.24
CA ALA A 372 -17.71 16.44 -34.43
C ALA A 372 -17.11 17.85 -34.23
N ASP A 373 -15.97 17.99 -33.52
CA ASP A 373 -15.27 19.27 -33.27
C ASP A 373 -14.07 19.51 -34.21
N GLY A 374 -13.78 18.56 -35.10
CA GLY A 374 -12.76 18.64 -36.14
C GLY A 374 -11.60 17.68 -35.91
N VAL A 375 -11.19 16.98 -36.96
CA VAL A 375 -10.19 15.88 -36.87
C VAL A 375 -8.76 16.43 -36.89
N THR A 376 -8.04 16.29 -35.78
CA THR A 376 -6.59 16.51 -35.66
C THR A 376 -5.79 15.41 -36.40
N PRO A 377 -4.49 15.61 -36.72
CA PRO A 377 -3.67 14.57 -37.34
C PRO A 377 -3.58 13.25 -36.54
N LEU A 378 -3.67 13.33 -35.21
CA LEU A 378 -3.71 12.16 -34.32
C LEU A 378 -5.05 11.41 -34.49
N GLU A 379 -6.16 12.15 -34.49
CA GLU A 379 -7.50 11.61 -34.71
C GLU A 379 -7.67 11.05 -36.12
N GLN A 380 -7.00 11.63 -37.13
CA GLN A 380 -6.99 11.08 -38.49
C GLN A 380 -6.31 9.70 -38.53
N THR A 381 -5.24 9.52 -37.76
CA THR A 381 -4.56 8.22 -37.63
C THR A 381 -5.45 7.22 -36.89
N ALA A 382 -6.15 7.67 -35.84
CA ALA A 382 -7.14 6.85 -35.14
C ALA A 382 -8.28 6.41 -36.06
N VAL A 383 -8.83 7.31 -36.88
CA VAL A 383 -9.87 7.01 -37.88
C VAL A 383 -9.38 5.98 -38.89
N THR A 384 -8.18 6.12 -39.46
CA THR A 384 -7.61 5.13 -40.39
C THR A 384 -7.51 3.74 -39.78
N HIS A 385 -7.12 3.65 -38.52
CA HIS A 385 -7.07 2.37 -37.84
C HIS A 385 -8.45 1.81 -37.44
N LEU A 386 -9.41 2.67 -37.10
CA LEU A 386 -10.81 2.25 -36.89
C LEU A 386 -11.39 1.71 -38.21
N GLU A 387 -11.01 2.29 -39.36
CA GLU A 387 -11.33 1.74 -40.68
C GLU A 387 -10.64 0.38 -40.94
N GLU A 388 -9.38 0.20 -40.53
CA GLU A 388 -8.68 -1.10 -40.61
C GLU A 388 -9.33 -2.16 -39.71
N ILE A 389 -9.71 -1.79 -38.48
CA ILE A 389 -10.43 -2.66 -37.55
C ILE A 389 -11.79 -3.00 -38.13
N PHE A 390 -12.54 -2.03 -38.66
CA PHE A 390 -13.83 -2.27 -39.31
C PHE A 390 -13.72 -3.20 -40.52
N ALA A 391 -12.70 -2.98 -41.35
CA ALA A 391 -12.44 -3.82 -42.52
C ALA A 391 -12.12 -5.27 -42.14
N THR A 392 -11.61 -5.48 -40.92
CA THR A 392 -11.30 -6.81 -40.38
C THR A 392 -12.50 -7.42 -39.64
N SER A 393 -13.20 -6.63 -38.81
CA SER A 393 -14.34 -7.04 -38.01
C SER A 393 -15.22 -5.83 -37.63
N GLU A 394 -16.36 -5.69 -38.30
CA GLU A 394 -17.38 -4.68 -38.00
C GLU A 394 -17.95 -4.83 -36.58
N SER A 395 -18.17 -6.06 -36.12
CA SER A 395 -18.66 -6.37 -34.77
C SER A 395 -17.67 -5.95 -33.68
N LEU A 396 -16.37 -6.08 -33.94
CA LEU A 396 -15.33 -5.61 -33.03
C LEU A 396 -15.35 -4.09 -32.89
N LEU A 397 -15.42 -3.36 -34.01
CA LEU A 397 -15.52 -1.89 -33.96
C LEU A 397 -16.74 -1.46 -33.15
N LEU A 398 -17.90 -2.06 -33.41
CA LEU A 398 -19.12 -1.75 -32.69
C LEU A 398 -19.00 -2.08 -31.20
N THR A 399 -18.34 -3.19 -30.84
CA THR A 399 -18.09 -3.54 -29.43
C THR A 399 -17.19 -2.52 -28.74
N LEU A 400 -16.12 -2.06 -29.39
CA LEU A 400 -15.21 -1.05 -28.86
C LEU A 400 -15.88 0.33 -28.69
N ILE A 401 -16.83 0.68 -29.57
CA ILE A 401 -17.49 2.00 -29.58
C ILE A 401 -18.78 2.03 -28.74
N GLN A 402 -19.56 0.95 -28.74
CA GLN A 402 -20.93 0.94 -28.21
C GLN A 402 -21.03 0.43 -26.78
N ASP A 403 -20.05 -0.30 -26.26
CA ASP A 403 -20.10 -0.81 -24.89
C ASP A 403 -20.20 0.36 -23.87
N PRO A 404 -21.32 0.47 -23.13
CA PRO A 404 -21.54 1.55 -22.17
C PRO A 404 -20.63 1.48 -20.93
N LYS A 405 -20.10 0.29 -20.57
CA LYS A 405 -19.03 0.17 -19.56
C LYS A 405 -17.71 0.71 -20.11
N ASN A 406 -17.53 0.66 -21.43
CA ASN A 406 -16.37 1.17 -22.17
C ASN A 406 -16.45 2.68 -22.43
N SER A 407 -16.89 3.43 -21.42
CA SER A 407 -16.95 4.90 -21.42
C SER A 407 -15.58 5.56 -21.62
N TYR A 408 -14.50 4.79 -21.56
CA TYR A 408 -13.13 5.20 -21.83
C TYR A 408 -12.92 5.70 -23.28
N TYR A 409 -13.41 4.97 -24.29
CA TYR A 409 -13.37 5.41 -25.70
C TYR A 409 -14.21 6.66 -25.96
N ARG A 410 -15.29 6.84 -25.17
CA ARG A 410 -16.12 8.05 -25.21
C ARG A 410 -15.54 9.22 -24.41
N ARG A 411 -14.42 9.08 -23.70
CA ARG A 411 -13.86 10.14 -22.84
C ARG A 411 -12.43 10.56 -23.19
N GLN A 412 -11.60 9.71 -23.81
CA GLN A 412 -10.17 10.06 -24.04
C GLN A 412 -9.55 9.50 -25.36
N PRO A 413 -9.90 10.03 -26.54
CA PRO A 413 -9.34 9.63 -27.84
C PRO A 413 -7.84 9.93 -27.98
N THR A 414 -7.28 10.86 -27.20
CA THR A 414 -5.84 11.19 -27.22
C THR A 414 -4.94 10.05 -26.75
N GLN A 415 -5.51 9.01 -26.12
CA GLN A 415 -4.79 7.80 -25.71
C GLN A 415 -4.86 6.66 -26.72
N ALA A 416 -5.67 6.78 -27.79
CA ALA A 416 -5.70 5.81 -28.88
C ALA A 416 -4.39 5.92 -29.69
N THR A 417 -3.38 5.16 -29.29
CA THR A 417 -2.09 5.19 -29.99
C THR A 417 -2.13 4.25 -31.20
N ALA A 418 -1.46 4.63 -32.28
CA ALA A 418 -1.28 3.76 -33.44
C ALA A 418 -0.76 2.34 -33.07
N PRO A 419 0.18 2.19 -32.11
CA PRO A 419 0.54 0.88 -31.56
C PRO A 419 -0.62 0.07 -30.98
N GLY A 420 -1.51 0.70 -30.19
CA GLY A 420 -2.67 0.02 -29.60
C GLY A 420 -3.65 -0.47 -30.63
N LEU A 421 -3.96 0.36 -31.62
CA LEU A 421 -4.86 -0.04 -32.69
C LEU A 421 -4.26 -1.13 -33.58
N LYS A 422 -2.96 -1.04 -33.90
CA LYS A 422 -2.24 -2.09 -34.63
C LYS A 422 -2.18 -3.41 -33.86
N ALA A 423 -2.08 -3.34 -32.53
CA ALA A 423 -2.14 -4.51 -31.67
C ALA A 423 -3.52 -5.16 -31.71
N VAL A 424 -4.59 -4.38 -31.49
CA VAL A 424 -5.97 -4.86 -31.57
C VAL A 424 -6.25 -5.48 -32.94
N ALA A 425 -5.80 -4.87 -34.04
CA ALA A 425 -5.98 -5.43 -35.39
C ALA A 425 -5.32 -6.82 -35.58
N ARG A 426 -4.25 -7.13 -34.85
CA ARG A 426 -3.63 -8.47 -34.88
C ARG A 426 -4.47 -9.50 -34.15
N PHE A 427 -5.08 -9.13 -33.03
CA PHE A 427 -6.03 -10.01 -32.32
C PHE A 427 -7.34 -10.16 -33.10
N ALA A 428 -7.79 -9.09 -33.76
CA ALA A 428 -8.96 -9.11 -34.64
C ALA A 428 -8.83 -10.06 -35.84
N ALA A 429 -7.60 -10.43 -36.20
CA ALA A 429 -7.32 -11.40 -37.25
C ALA A 429 -7.33 -12.86 -36.76
N LEU A 430 -7.53 -13.10 -35.47
CA LEU A 430 -7.66 -14.44 -34.90
C LEU A 430 -9.06 -15.02 -35.16
N PRO A 431 -9.20 -16.34 -35.28
CA PRO A 431 -10.47 -16.99 -35.62
C PRO A 431 -11.67 -16.58 -34.74
N TRP A 432 -11.49 -16.53 -33.41
CA TRP A 432 -12.53 -16.18 -32.43
C TRP A 432 -12.97 -14.71 -32.48
N ALA A 433 -12.20 -13.81 -33.10
CA ALA A 433 -12.62 -12.42 -33.22
C ALA A 433 -13.84 -12.23 -34.15
N GLY A 434 -14.22 -13.26 -34.91
CA GLY A 434 -15.31 -13.24 -35.89
C GLY A 434 -16.58 -14.01 -35.51
N ASP A 435 -16.58 -14.81 -34.44
CA ASP A 435 -17.73 -15.66 -34.06
C ASP A 435 -18.59 -15.12 -32.91
N GLY A 436 -18.17 -14.00 -32.32
CA GLY A 436 -18.91 -13.26 -31.31
C GLY A 436 -18.15 -13.26 -30.00
N LEU A 437 -17.67 -12.08 -29.60
CA LEU A 437 -16.77 -11.94 -28.45
C LEU A 437 -17.48 -12.25 -27.12
N SER A 438 -16.92 -13.18 -26.38
CA SER A 438 -17.17 -13.38 -24.95
C SER A 438 -16.76 -12.14 -24.14
N GLN A 439 -17.15 -12.09 -22.86
CA GLN A 439 -16.72 -10.98 -21.99
C GLN A 439 -15.20 -10.98 -21.80
N THR A 440 -14.60 -12.15 -21.55
CA THR A 440 -13.15 -12.33 -21.41
C THR A 440 -12.37 -11.81 -22.62
N GLU A 441 -12.86 -12.08 -23.83
CA GLU A 441 -12.21 -11.59 -25.06
C GLU A 441 -12.33 -10.08 -25.22
N LYS A 442 -13.46 -9.48 -24.82
CA LYS A 442 -13.62 -8.03 -24.81
C LYS A 442 -12.64 -7.38 -23.83
N ASP A 443 -12.53 -7.95 -22.63
CA ASP A 443 -11.62 -7.48 -21.60
C ASP A 443 -10.16 -7.59 -22.06
N LEU A 444 -9.81 -8.70 -22.73
CA LEU A 444 -8.50 -8.86 -23.36
C LEU A 444 -8.22 -7.76 -24.39
N LEU A 445 -9.14 -7.53 -25.32
CA LEU A 445 -8.95 -6.53 -26.37
C LEU A 445 -8.83 -5.11 -25.78
N HIS A 446 -9.57 -4.82 -24.71
CA HIS A 446 -9.45 -3.57 -23.97
C HIS A 446 -8.08 -3.43 -23.29
N LEU A 447 -7.61 -4.46 -22.59
CA LEU A 447 -6.28 -4.50 -21.97
C LEU A 447 -5.18 -4.25 -23.02
N ILE A 448 -5.24 -4.98 -24.13
CA ILE A 448 -4.27 -4.88 -25.22
C ILE A 448 -4.26 -3.47 -25.80
N PHE A 449 -5.43 -2.88 -26.03
CA PHE A 449 -5.55 -1.51 -26.52
C PHE A 449 -4.86 -0.51 -25.58
N LEU A 450 -5.14 -0.58 -24.27
CA LEU A 450 -4.59 0.35 -23.27
C LEU A 450 -3.07 0.21 -23.12
N ARG A 451 -2.55 -1.03 -23.17
CA ARG A 451 -1.17 -1.30 -22.75
C ARG A 451 -0.18 -1.52 -23.89
N ALA A 452 -0.63 -1.68 -25.13
CA ALA A 452 0.24 -1.89 -26.29
C ALA A 452 1.24 -0.76 -26.54
N THR A 453 0.95 0.49 -26.16
CA THR A 453 1.92 1.59 -26.26
C THR A 453 3.14 1.32 -25.38
N ALA A 454 2.88 0.82 -24.18
CA ALA A 454 3.88 0.56 -23.16
C ALA A 454 4.57 -0.78 -23.36
N VAL A 455 3.98 -1.77 -24.01
CA VAL A 455 4.65 -3.07 -24.25
C VAL A 455 4.36 -3.63 -25.66
N PRO A 456 4.71 -2.89 -26.73
CA PRO A 456 4.29 -3.21 -28.10
C PRO A 456 4.84 -4.55 -28.58
N ASP A 457 6.06 -4.91 -28.17
CA ASP A 457 6.71 -6.15 -28.60
C ASP A 457 6.18 -7.37 -27.85
N LEU A 458 5.84 -7.24 -26.56
CA LEU A 458 5.14 -8.30 -25.83
C LEU A 458 3.78 -8.59 -26.47
N VAL A 459 2.99 -7.53 -26.69
CA VAL A 459 1.67 -7.60 -27.31
C VAL A 459 1.74 -8.14 -28.75
N ALA A 460 2.83 -7.89 -29.48
CA ALA A 460 3.06 -8.45 -30.80
C ALA A 460 3.28 -9.97 -30.81
N LEU A 461 3.77 -10.54 -29.70
CA LEU A 461 4.07 -11.96 -29.57
C LEU A 461 2.86 -12.78 -29.10
N VAL A 462 1.94 -12.19 -28.33
CA VAL A 462 0.80 -12.94 -27.76
C VAL A 462 -0.02 -13.66 -28.85
N PRO A 463 -0.43 -13.03 -29.97
CA PRO A 463 -1.16 -13.73 -31.04
C PRO A 463 -0.40 -14.88 -31.74
N GLN A 464 0.91 -15.01 -31.49
CA GLN A 464 1.73 -16.08 -32.05
C GLN A 464 1.64 -17.37 -31.23
N LYS A 465 1.17 -17.28 -29.98
CA LYS A 465 0.94 -18.44 -29.12
C LYS A 465 -0.22 -19.27 -29.63
N GLN A 466 -0.08 -20.60 -29.57
CA GLN A 466 -1.09 -21.50 -30.13
C GLN A 466 -2.39 -21.44 -29.34
N TRP A 467 -2.30 -21.32 -28.01
CA TRP A 467 -3.41 -21.18 -27.07
C TRP A 467 -4.13 -19.82 -27.13
N VAL A 468 -3.73 -18.92 -28.03
CA VAL A 468 -4.44 -17.65 -28.27
C VAL A 468 -5.28 -17.74 -29.55
N LYS A 469 -5.16 -18.83 -30.32
CA LYS A 469 -5.75 -18.94 -31.66
C LYS A 469 -7.16 -19.54 -31.65
N ASP A 470 -7.49 -20.24 -30.59
CA ASP A 470 -8.83 -20.63 -30.18
C ASP A 470 -9.43 -19.58 -29.22
N ASP A 471 -10.62 -19.84 -28.70
CA ASP A 471 -11.34 -18.93 -27.80
C ASP A 471 -10.49 -18.61 -26.57
N ILE A 472 -10.59 -17.39 -26.07
CA ILE A 472 -9.80 -16.97 -24.90
C ILE A 472 -10.49 -17.40 -23.61
N THR A 473 -9.84 -18.32 -22.90
CA THR A 473 -10.22 -18.71 -21.54
C THR A 473 -9.84 -17.64 -20.51
N MET A 474 -10.44 -17.71 -19.32
CA MET A 474 -10.11 -16.78 -18.23
C MET A 474 -8.66 -16.94 -17.76
N GLU A 475 -8.12 -18.16 -17.79
CA GLU A 475 -6.72 -18.47 -17.47
C GLU A 475 -5.76 -17.81 -18.45
N GLU A 476 -6.05 -17.88 -19.75
CA GLU A 476 -5.23 -17.25 -20.79
C GLU A 476 -5.28 -15.73 -20.70
N PHE A 477 -6.46 -15.17 -20.45
CA PHE A 477 -6.60 -13.73 -20.16
C PHE A 477 -5.74 -13.32 -18.97
N ASN A 478 -5.84 -14.04 -17.84
CA ASN A 478 -5.07 -13.73 -16.63
C ASN A 478 -3.55 -13.80 -16.87
N ILE A 479 -3.07 -14.78 -17.63
CA ILE A 479 -1.65 -14.87 -18.02
C ILE A 479 -1.23 -13.63 -18.82
N ILE A 480 -2.05 -13.22 -19.80
CA ILE A 480 -1.74 -12.05 -20.62
C ILE A 480 -1.75 -10.78 -19.78
N ASP A 481 -2.75 -10.59 -18.92
CA ASP A 481 -2.84 -9.44 -18.01
C ASP A 481 -1.63 -9.34 -17.08
N ASP A 482 -1.27 -10.45 -16.44
CA ASP A 482 -0.14 -10.48 -15.52
C ASP A 482 1.19 -10.21 -16.24
N LEU A 483 1.39 -10.78 -17.43
CA LEU A 483 2.58 -10.51 -18.24
C LEU A 483 2.64 -9.05 -18.71
N VAL A 484 1.52 -8.50 -19.17
CA VAL A 484 1.41 -7.10 -19.58
C VAL A 484 1.69 -6.17 -18.40
N GLY A 485 1.18 -6.50 -17.22
CA GLY A 485 1.46 -5.79 -15.97
C GLY A 485 2.94 -5.82 -15.59
N ILE A 486 3.60 -6.98 -15.68
CA ILE A 486 5.06 -7.10 -15.49
C ILE A 486 5.80 -6.22 -16.50
N GLY A 487 5.51 -6.34 -17.78
CA GLY A 487 6.22 -5.61 -18.83
C GLY A 487 6.03 -4.09 -18.74
N TYR A 488 4.82 -3.63 -18.38
CA TYR A 488 4.48 -2.21 -18.24
C TYR A 488 5.36 -1.54 -17.18
N VAL A 489 5.40 -2.11 -15.98
CA VAL A 489 6.18 -1.56 -14.85
C VAL A 489 7.67 -1.62 -15.15
N GLU A 490 8.15 -2.73 -15.72
CA GLU A 490 9.58 -2.84 -16.05
C GLU A 490 10.03 -1.83 -17.08
N ARG A 491 9.22 -1.56 -18.10
CA ARG A 491 9.54 -0.53 -19.09
C ARG A 491 9.56 0.86 -18.48
N GLN A 492 8.62 1.18 -17.59
CA GLN A 492 8.63 2.47 -16.90
C GLN A 492 9.95 2.72 -16.15
N ILE A 493 10.59 1.66 -15.64
CA ILE A 493 11.90 1.75 -14.97
C ILE A 493 13.05 1.77 -16.00
N LEU A 494 13.02 0.89 -17.00
CA LEU A 494 14.08 0.81 -18.03
C LEU A 494 14.19 2.10 -18.86
N ASP A 495 13.08 2.75 -19.16
CA ASP A 495 13.07 4.05 -19.86
C ASP A 495 13.79 5.14 -19.06
N GLN A 496 13.99 4.96 -17.74
CA GLN A 496 14.77 5.87 -16.90
C GLN A 496 16.28 5.57 -16.95
N THR A 497 16.66 4.30 -17.16
CA THR A 497 18.06 3.85 -17.01
C THR A 497 18.76 3.55 -18.33
N SER A 498 18.03 3.08 -19.36
CA SER A 498 18.56 2.64 -20.65
C SER A 498 17.50 2.75 -21.77
N PRO A 499 17.28 3.94 -22.36
CA PRO A 499 16.30 4.12 -23.42
C PRO A 499 16.63 3.29 -24.68
N GLY A 500 15.69 2.47 -25.15
CA GLY A 500 15.73 1.87 -26.49
C GLY A 500 15.86 0.35 -26.62
N THR A 501 15.84 -0.44 -25.53
CA THR A 501 15.85 -1.91 -25.62
C THR A 501 14.49 -2.50 -25.22
N ASN A 502 13.59 -2.68 -26.20
CA ASN A 502 12.26 -3.24 -25.93
C ASN A 502 12.25 -4.76 -25.68
N GLU A 503 13.21 -5.52 -26.23
CA GLU A 503 13.30 -6.98 -26.06
C GLU A 503 13.81 -7.43 -24.67
N ALA A 504 14.09 -6.48 -23.77
CA ALA A 504 14.81 -6.73 -22.51
C ALA A 504 13.90 -6.82 -21.26
N THR A 505 12.58 -6.88 -21.42
CA THR A 505 11.68 -7.05 -20.27
C THR A 505 11.60 -8.52 -19.86
N ILE A 506 11.53 -8.79 -18.56
CA ILE A 506 11.25 -10.11 -17.99
C ILE A 506 9.97 -10.69 -18.58
N ALA A 507 8.92 -9.89 -18.77
CA ALA A 507 7.68 -10.35 -19.38
C ALA A 507 7.88 -10.96 -20.77
N PHE A 508 8.73 -10.33 -21.60
CA PHE A 508 9.08 -10.85 -22.92
C PHE A 508 9.82 -12.19 -22.82
N HIS A 509 10.73 -12.33 -21.86
CA HIS A 509 11.42 -13.59 -21.62
C HIS A 509 10.47 -14.69 -21.12
N LEU A 510 9.61 -14.38 -20.15
CA LEU A 510 8.63 -15.32 -19.60
C LEU A 510 7.69 -15.85 -20.68
N LEU A 511 7.14 -14.97 -21.54
CA LEU A 511 6.25 -15.41 -22.63
C LEU A 511 6.94 -16.39 -23.58
N ARG A 512 8.27 -16.35 -23.73
CA ARG A 512 9.03 -17.24 -24.61
C ARG A 512 9.54 -18.51 -23.92
N MET A 513 9.29 -18.67 -22.62
CA MET A 513 9.71 -19.86 -21.90
C MET A 513 8.79 -21.07 -22.18
N PRO A 514 9.32 -22.30 -22.09
CA PRO A 514 8.59 -23.50 -22.51
C PRO A 514 7.25 -23.74 -21.80
N PHE A 515 7.11 -23.37 -20.53
CA PHE A 515 5.86 -23.59 -19.78
C PHE A 515 4.65 -22.86 -20.38
N LEU A 516 4.86 -21.76 -21.13
CA LEU A 516 3.80 -21.03 -21.84
C LEU A 516 3.69 -21.42 -23.32
N ASP A 517 4.21 -22.58 -23.74
CA ASP A 517 3.92 -23.14 -25.07
C ASP A 517 2.54 -23.80 -25.13
N SER A 518 2.01 -24.20 -23.98
CA SER A 518 0.64 -24.68 -23.76
C SER A 518 0.20 -24.31 -22.35
N ILE A 519 -1.06 -23.88 -22.16
CA ILE A 519 -1.54 -23.47 -20.84
C ILE A 519 -2.01 -24.67 -20.03
N HIS A 520 -1.53 -24.74 -18.80
CA HIS A 520 -1.96 -25.66 -17.76
C HIS A 520 -2.61 -24.86 -16.61
N PRO A 521 -3.41 -25.51 -15.76
CA PRO A 521 -4.13 -24.81 -14.69
C PRO A 521 -3.24 -24.13 -13.65
N PHE A 522 -1.96 -24.52 -13.54
CA PHE A 522 -0.99 -23.89 -12.64
C PHE A 522 -0.22 -22.71 -13.26
N ASP A 523 -0.32 -22.49 -14.58
CA ASP A 523 0.48 -21.47 -15.26
C ASP A 523 -0.01 -20.06 -14.93
N ALA A 524 -1.33 -19.81 -14.94
CA ALA A 524 -1.87 -18.50 -14.57
C ALA A 524 -1.54 -18.10 -13.12
N PRO A 525 -1.76 -18.95 -12.10
CA PRO A 525 -1.29 -18.66 -10.74
C PRO A 525 0.23 -18.49 -10.63
N ALA A 526 1.03 -19.22 -11.41
CA ALA A 526 2.48 -19.06 -11.40
C ALA A 526 2.92 -17.69 -11.95
N VAL A 527 2.33 -17.25 -13.07
CA VAL A 527 2.60 -15.92 -13.63
C VAL A 527 2.12 -14.81 -12.68
N ARG A 528 0.96 -14.98 -12.05
CA ARG A 528 0.47 -14.09 -11.00
C ARG A 528 1.44 -13.98 -9.82
N ASN A 529 1.96 -15.10 -9.33
CA ASN A 529 2.98 -15.11 -8.27
C ASN A 529 4.24 -14.35 -8.70
N LEU A 530 4.70 -14.47 -9.95
CA LEU A 530 5.84 -13.67 -10.44
C LEU A 530 5.52 -12.17 -10.48
N ARG A 531 4.30 -11.81 -10.91
CA ARG A 531 3.80 -10.43 -10.87
C ARG A 531 3.77 -9.88 -9.45
N ASP A 532 3.35 -10.70 -8.48
CA ASP A 532 3.21 -10.29 -7.09
C ASP A 532 4.56 -10.25 -6.36
N ILE A 533 5.48 -11.19 -6.65
CA ILE A 533 6.88 -11.14 -6.20
C ILE A 533 7.56 -9.86 -6.70
N ARG A 534 7.26 -9.42 -7.93
CA ARG A 534 7.75 -8.13 -8.45
C ARG A 534 7.36 -6.97 -7.54
N PHE A 535 6.12 -6.98 -7.05
CA PHE A 535 5.59 -5.93 -6.20
C PHE A 535 6.24 -5.96 -4.82
N HIS A 536 6.56 -7.15 -4.30
CA HIS A 536 7.26 -7.30 -3.04
C HIS A 536 8.73 -6.86 -3.13
N ASP A 537 9.53 -7.51 -3.99
CA ASP A 537 10.91 -7.10 -4.27
C ASP A 537 11.35 -7.57 -5.67
N ARG A 538 11.65 -6.58 -6.50
CA ARG A 538 12.08 -6.76 -7.89
C ARG A 538 13.36 -7.62 -8.00
N HIS A 539 14.24 -7.60 -7.01
CA HIS A 539 15.46 -8.40 -6.99
C HIS A 539 15.15 -9.91 -6.99
N PHE A 540 14.10 -10.34 -6.28
CA PHE A 540 13.69 -11.75 -6.29
C PHE A 540 13.14 -12.16 -7.64
N LEU A 541 12.29 -11.34 -8.28
CA LEU A 541 11.82 -11.62 -9.64
C LEU A 541 13.01 -11.80 -10.60
N HIS A 542 13.96 -10.86 -10.59
CA HIS A 542 15.17 -10.97 -11.44
C HIS A 542 15.98 -12.23 -11.13
N THR A 543 16.13 -12.57 -9.85
CA THR A 543 16.87 -13.77 -9.41
C THR A 543 16.20 -15.05 -9.92
N ILE A 544 14.88 -15.17 -9.77
CA ILE A 544 14.08 -16.31 -10.21
C ILE A 544 14.19 -16.46 -11.73
N VAL A 545 13.89 -15.38 -12.47
CA VAL A 545 13.85 -15.40 -13.94
C VAL A 545 15.23 -15.65 -14.53
N SER A 546 16.27 -15.01 -13.98
CA SER A 546 17.66 -15.19 -14.46
C SER A 546 18.14 -16.62 -14.24
N ARG A 547 17.80 -17.22 -13.10
CA ARG A 547 18.16 -18.60 -12.79
C ARG A 547 17.50 -19.58 -13.76
N TYR A 548 16.19 -19.44 -14.00
CA TYR A 548 15.50 -20.31 -14.95
C TYR A 548 15.96 -20.07 -16.39
N ALA A 549 16.24 -18.82 -16.78
CA ALA A 549 16.82 -18.52 -18.09
C ALA A 549 18.15 -19.25 -18.31
N GLN A 550 19.02 -19.32 -17.29
CA GLN A 550 20.28 -20.08 -17.36
C GLN A 550 20.07 -21.60 -17.47
N GLN A 551 18.90 -22.11 -17.06
CA GLN A 551 18.54 -23.53 -17.11
C GLN A 551 17.76 -23.91 -18.39
N GLY A 552 17.60 -22.98 -19.34
CA GLY A 552 16.86 -23.21 -20.58
C GLY A 552 15.39 -22.75 -20.55
N GLY A 553 15.01 -21.99 -19.52
CA GLY A 553 13.65 -21.47 -19.31
C GLY A 553 12.88 -22.22 -18.22
N VAL A 554 11.74 -21.66 -17.83
CA VAL A 554 10.80 -22.29 -16.88
C VAL A 554 10.13 -23.49 -17.56
N THR A 555 10.27 -24.67 -16.96
CA THR A 555 9.51 -25.88 -17.32
C THR A 555 8.17 -25.95 -16.58
N ASN A 556 7.29 -26.89 -16.95
CA ASN A 556 6.03 -27.11 -16.22
C ASN A 556 6.25 -27.46 -14.73
N ASN A 557 7.34 -28.15 -14.39
CA ASN A 557 7.63 -28.43 -12.98
C ASN A 557 8.11 -27.18 -12.25
N ASP A 558 8.86 -26.31 -12.93
CA ASP A 558 9.29 -25.03 -12.37
C ASP A 558 8.10 -24.09 -12.15
N ALA A 559 7.11 -24.07 -13.05
CA ALA A 559 5.89 -23.30 -12.89
C ALA A 559 5.12 -23.69 -11.60
N LYS A 560 5.04 -24.99 -11.29
CA LYS A 560 4.45 -25.49 -10.03
C LYS A 560 5.23 -25.04 -8.79
N LEU A 561 6.55 -24.90 -8.89
CA LEU A 561 7.37 -24.34 -7.81
C LEU A 561 7.14 -22.84 -7.67
N ILE A 562 7.13 -22.11 -8.79
CA ILE A 562 6.88 -20.66 -8.83
C ILE A 562 5.54 -20.31 -8.17
N LEU A 563 4.51 -21.13 -8.39
CA LEU A 563 3.19 -21.01 -7.77
C LEU A 563 3.23 -20.92 -6.24
N VAL A 564 4.26 -21.48 -5.59
CA VAL A 564 4.41 -21.46 -4.12
C VAL A 564 5.48 -20.49 -3.61
N LEU A 565 6.07 -19.65 -4.47
CA LEU A 565 7.20 -18.81 -4.09
C LEU A 565 6.84 -17.49 -3.41
N LEU A 566 5.67 -16.89 -3.67
CA LEU A 566 5.35 -15.58 -3.09
C LEU A 566 5.41 -15.62 -1.55
N PRO A 567 4.77 -16.58 -0.85
CA PRO A 567 4.83 -16.63 0.61
C PRO A 567 6.24 -16.97 1.12
N VAL A 568 7.04 -17.71 0.34
CA VAL A 568 8.45 -17.98 0.65
C VAL A 568 9.25 -16.68 0.64
N VAL A 569 9.08 -15.88 -0.41
CA VAL A 569 9.76 -14.59 -0.56
C VAL A 569 9.36 -13.62 0.57
N GLU A 570 8.07 -13.56 0.90
CA GLU A 570 7.55 -12.64 1.90
C GLU A 570 7.99 -12.98 3.33
N ASN A 571 8.01 -14.27 3.69
CA ASN A 571 8.14 -14.68 5.09
C ASN A 571 9.48 -15.37 5.42
N LYS A 572 10.11 -16.02 4.43
CA LYS A 572 11.34 -16.84 4.59
C LYS A 572 12.25 -16.76 3.36
N PRO A 573 12.71 -15.57 2.94
CA PRO A 573 13.47 -15.39 1.69
C PRO A 573 14.74 -16.24 1.62
N GLU A 574 15.32 -16.65 2.76
CA GLU A 574 16.44 -17.58 2.83
C GLU A 574 16.14 -18.96 2.21
N LEU A 575 14.87 -19.38 2.21
CA LEU A 575 14.44 -20.64 1.59
C LEU A 575 14.32 -20.56 0.07
N LEU A 576 14.32 -19.36 -0.53
CA LEU A 576 14.18 -19.20 -1.98
C LEU A 576 15.26 -19.98 -2.75
N SER A 577 16.51 -19.92 -2.29
CA SER A 577 17.63 -20.63 -2.93
C SER A 577 17.44 -22.15 -2.94
N ARG A 578 16.83 -22.69 -1.88
CA ARG A 578 16.47 -24.11 -1.75
C ARG A 578 15.29 -24.46 -2.65
N MET A 579 14.28 -23.60 -2.69
CA MET A 579 13.09 -23.80 -3.54
C MET A 579 13.42 -23.79 -5.04
N LEU A 580 14.41 -22.99 -5.44
CA LEU A 580 14.86 -22.91 -6.83
C LEU A 580 15.88 -23.98 -7.21
N ASP A 581 16.27 -24.86 -6.28
CA ASP A 581 17.14 -26.01 -6.56
C ASP A 581 16.29 -27.27 -6.80
N PRO A 582 16.21 -27.78 -8.04
CA PRO A 582 15.43 -28.98 -8.36
C PRO A 582 15.86 -30.22 -7.57
N ALA A 583 17.10 -30.28 -7.07
CA ALA A 583 17.58 -31.38 -6.24
C ALA A 583 17.09 -31.30 -4.78
N SER A 584 16.66 -30.11 -4.34
CA SER A 584 16.25 -29.81 -2.97
C SER A 584 14.72 -29.80 -2.79
N VAL A 585 13.96 -29.91 -3.88
CA VAL A 585 12.49 -29.95 -3.85
C VAL A 585 11.97 -31.22 -4.50
N SER A 586 10.95 -31.81 -3.89
CA SER A 586 10.20 -32.93 -4.48
C SER A 586 8.75 -32.51 -4.71
N ILE A 587 8.20 -32.91 -5.86
CA ILE A 587 6.79 -32.74 -6.20
C ILE A 587 6.20 -34.14 -6.34
N GLU A 588 5.29 -34.50 -5.44
CA GLU A 588 4.47 -35.71 -5.56
C GLU A 588 3.16 -35.31 -6.24
N GLU A 589 2.78 -35.96 -7.33
CA GLU A 589 1.55 -35.65 -8.06
C GLU A 589 0.59 -36.83 -8.12
N ARG A 590 -0.70 -36.53 -8.13
CA ARG A 590 -1.77 -37.52 -8.31
C ARG A 590 -2.92 -36.91 -9.10
N SER A 591 -3.28 -37.53 -10.21
CA SER A 591 -4.51 -37.17 -10.93
C SER A 591 -5.69 -37.97 -10.40
N ILE A 592 -6.77 -37.25 -10.10
CA ILE A 592 -8.04 -37.83 -9.68
C ILE A 592 -9.14 -37.39 -10.64
N VAL A 593 -10.23 -38.15 -10.68
CA VAL A 593 -11.46 -37.73 -11.37
C VAL A 593 -12.53 -37.50 -10.31
N LEU A 594 -13.17 -36.36 -10.44
CA LEU A 594 -14.16 -35.80 -9.55
C LEU A 594 -15.52 -35.69 -10.26
N PRO A 595 -16.66 -35.92 -9.59
CA PRO A 595 -17.97 -35.95 -10.25
C PRO A 595 -18.38 -34.63 -10.92
N TYR A 596 -17.99 -33.47 -10.39
CA TYR A 596 -18.42 -32.17 -10.91
C TYR A 596 -17.31 -31.42 -11.66
N SER A 597 -16.06 -31.56 -11.22
CA SER A 597 -14.88 -30.89 -11.77
C SER A 597 -14.22 -31.68 -12.90
N GLY A 598 -14.52 -32.98 -13.02
CA GLY A 598 -13.82 -33.85 -13.95
C GLY A 598 -12.38 -34.15 -13.49
N PRO A 599 -11.38 -34.19 -14.39
CA PRO A 599 -9.99 -34.43 -14.02
C PRO A 599 -9.40 -33.28 -13.18
N VAL A 600 -8.81 -33.62 -12.04
CA VAL A 600 -8.09 -32.69 -11.16
C VAL A 600 -6.72 -33.26 -10.81
N THR A 601 -5.68 -32.44 -10.88
CA THR A 601 -4.32 -32.79 -10.47
C THR A 601 -4.03 -32.25 -9.08
N LEU A 602 -3.60 -33.15 -8.20
CA LEU A 602 -3.12 -32.83 -6.86
C LEU A 602 -1.61 -32.83 -6.86
N ALA A 603 -1.00 -31.88 -6.15
CA ALA A 603 0.44 -31.83 -5.96
C ALA A 603 0.79 -31.59 -4.49
N VAL A 604 1.77 -32.33 -3.98
CA VAL A 604 2.40 -32.07 -2.68
C VAL A 604 3.86 -31.69 -2.94
N ILE A 605 4.20 -30.44 -2.62
CA ILE A 605 5.53 -29.84 -2.83
C ILE A 605 6.26 -29.83 -1.48
N ARG A 606 7.47 -30.40 -1.44
CA ARG A 606 8.26 -30.56 -0.20
C ARG A 606 9.71 -30.15 -0.38
N THR A 607 10.25 -29.46 0.62
CA THR A 607 11.69 -29.14 0.74
C THR A 607 12.53 -30.24 1.40
N ARG A 608 11.89 -31.34 1.84
CA ARG A 608 12.54 -32.52 2.44
C ARG A 608 11.72 -33.80 2.17
N PRO A 609 12.28 -35.00 2.39
CA PRO A 609 11.52 -36.24 2.31
C PRO A 609 10.33 -36.23 3.28
N GLY A 610 9.14 -36.57 2.78
CA GLY A 610 7.89 -36.54 3.53
C GLY A 610 7.21 -37.91 3.75
N ASP A 611 5.99 -37.85 4.28
CA ASP A 611 5.10 -38.99 4.45
C ASP A 611 4.07 -39.06 3.30
N GLN A 612 3.78 -40.28 2.83
CA GLN A 612 2.77 -40.53 1.79
C GLN A 612 1.34 -40.25 2.28
N LYS A 613 1.11 -40.20 3.60
CA LYS A 613 -0.21 -39.89 4.17
C LYS A 613 -0.71 -38.50 3.77
N THR A 614 0.20 -37.53 3.58
CA THR A 614 -0.16 -36.14 3.24
C THR A 614 -0.91 -36.06 1.91
N MET A 615 -0.43 -36.76 0.87
CA MET A 615 -1.15 -36.84 -0.41
C MET A 615 -2.49 -37.57 -0.27
N THR A 616 -2.56 -38.61 0.58
CA THR A 616 -3.82 -39.32 0.85
C THR A 616 -4.85 -38.39 1.51
N TYR A 617 -4.46 -37.59 2.50
CA TYR A 617 -5.35 -36.63 3.14
C TYR A 617 -5.73 -35.48 2.22
N LEU A 618 -4.83 -35.02 1.34
CA LEU A 618 -5.16 -34.04 0.32
C LEU A 618 -6.24 -34.58 -0.65
N GLU A 619 -6.06 -35.80 -1.17
CA GLU A 619 -7.07 -36.42 -2.02
C GLU A 619 -8.42 -36.58 -1.30
N GLU A 620 -8.39 -37.04 -0.05
CA GLU A 620 -9.58 -37.19 0.77
C GLU A 620 -10.31 -35.86 0.96
N ALA A 621 -9.57 -34.80 1.31
CA ALA A 621 -10.12 -33.47 1.53
C ALA A 621 -10.74 -32.86 0.27
N VAL A 622 -10.09 -33.05 -0.88
CA VAL A 622 -10.60 -32.56 -2.16
C VAL A 622 -11.88 -33.30 -2.56
N ARG A 623 -11.87 -34.64 -2.47
CA ARG A 623 -13.08 -35.45 -2.75
C ARG A 623 -14.22 -35.14 -1.80
N PHE A 624 -13.92 -34.94 -0.52
CA PHE A 624 -14.92 -34.58 0.47
C PHE A 624 -15.52 -33.20 0.18
N SER A 625 -14.67 -32.18 -0.05
CA SER A 625 -15.15 -30.81 -0.19
C SER A 625 -16.03 -30.65 -1.42
N GLU A 626 -15.60 -31.18 -2.58
CA GLU A 626 -16.42 -31.17 -3.79
C GLU A 626 -17.65 -32.08 -3.67
N GLY A 627 -17.51 -33.27 -3.07
CA GLY A 627 -18.64 -34.19 -2.87
C GLY A 627 -19.71 -33.64 -1.94
N PHE A 628 -19.29 -32.91 -0.89
CA PHE A 628 -20.18 -32.26 0.07
C PHE A 628 -20.85 -31.04 -0.57
N ILE A 629 -20.08 -30.12 -1.16
CA ILE A 629 -20.62 -28.93 -1.80
C ILE A 629 -21.43 -29.28 -3.05
N ARG A 630 -21.14 -30.38 -3.77
CA ARG A 630 -21.80 -30.77 -5.02
C ARG A 630 -21.71 -29.70 -6.13
N ARG A 631 -20.57 -29.00 -6.20
CA ARG A 631 -20.22 -28.03 -7.25
C ARG A 631 -18.78 -28.31 -7.71
N PRO A 632 -18.43 -27.94 -8.96
CA PRO A 632 -17.05 -28.04 -9.40
C PRO A 632 -16.14 -27.16 -8.54
N LEU A 633 -14.90 -27.61 -8.33
CA LEU A 633 -13.82 -26.79 -7.80
C LEU A 633 -13.53 -25.63 -8.76
N PRO A 634 -13.08 -24.47 -8.26
CA PRO A 634 -12.71 -23.34 -9.11
C PRO A 634 -11.41 -23.58 -9.88
N THR A 635 -10.70 -24.68 -9.61
CA THR A 635 -9.44 -25.04 -10.27
C THR A 635 -9.35 -26.54 -10.47
N SER A 636 -8.68 -26.95 -11.55
CA SER A 636 -8.31 -28.34 -11.81
C SER A 636 -6.89 -28.69 -11.33
N TYR A 637 -6.21 -27.77 -10.63
CA TYR A 637 -4.92 -28.01 -9.99
C TYR A 637 -4.92 -27.52 -8.54
N ILE A 638 -4.64 -28.44 -7.60
CA ILE A 638 -4.56 -28.14 -6.16
C ILE A 638 -3.17 -28.50 -5.66
N ALA A 639 -2.42 -27.48 -5.25
CA ALA A 639 -1.11 -27.65 -4.63
C ALA A 639 -1.18 -27.52 -3.11
N LEU A 640 -0.43 -28.39 -2.43
CA LEU A 640 -0.14 -28.32 -1.00
C LEU A 640 1.38 -28.21 -0.82
N HIS A 641 1.82 -27.10 -0.24
CA HIS A 641 3.21 -26.79 0.06
C HIS A 641 3.51 -27.13 1.51
N VAL A 642 4.38 -28.12 1.73
CA VAL A 642 4.87 -28.47 3.06
C VAL A 642 6.09 -27.60 3.36
N SER A 643 5.94 -26.64 4.26
CA SER A 643 6.96 -25.61 4.48
C SER A 643 6.96 -25.04 5.89
N GLU A 644 8.09 -24.46 6.29
CA GLU A 644 8.23 -23.64 7.50
C GLU A 644 7.60 -22.25 7.33
N VAL A 645 7.27 -21.86 6.09
CA VAL A 645 6.68 -20.55 5.76
C VAL A 645 5.34 -20.31 6.45
N VAL A 646 4.57 -21.37 6.72
CA VAL A 646 3.27 -21.22 7.36
C VAL A 646 3.32 -21.14 8.88
N GLU A 647 4.50 -21.23 9.52
CA GLU A 647 4.58 -21.06 10.97
C GLU A 647 4.33 -19.59 11.37
N PRO A 648 3.52 -19.33 12.42
CA PRO A 648 3.05 -20.26 13.45
C PRO A 648 1.64 -20.81 13.20
N TYR A 649 1.11 -20.88 11.98
CA TYR A 649 -0.20 -21.47 11.66
C TYR A 649 -0.09 -22.95 11.31
N GLY A 650 -1.12 -23.75 11.60
CA GLY A 650 -1.12 -25.19 11.27
C GLY A 650 -1.20 -25.45 9.76
N GLY A 651 -2.07 -24.70 9.11
CA GLY A 651 -2.20 -24.59 7.66
C GLY A 651 -2.53 -23.14 7.31
N LEU A 652 -2.42 -22.82 6.02
CA LEU A 652 -2.83 -21.53 5.48
C LEU A 652 -3.22 -21.67 4.02
N TYR A 653 -4.42 -21.21 3.65
CA TYR A 653 -4.80 -21.01 2.27
C TYR A 653 -4.19 -19.70 1.74
N LEU A 654 -3.44 -19.80 0.64
CA LEU A 654 -2.63 -18.72 0.09
C LEU A 654 -3.19 -18.23 -1.26
N GLY A 655 -4.48 -18.47 -1.53
CA GLY A 655 -5.17 -18.13 -2.77
C GLY A 655 -4.85 -19.03 -3.96
N THR A 656 -3.57 -19.37 -4.14
CA THR A 656 -3.09 -20.19 -5.27
C THR A 656 -2.79 -21.64 -4.88
N HIS A 657 -2.52 -21.86 -3.59
CA HIS A 657 -2.18 -23.15 -3.01
C HIS A 657 -2.50 -23.14 -1.52
N ILE A 658 -2.32 -24.31 -0.91
CA ILE A 658 -2.39 -24.51 0.54
C ILE A 658 -0.96 -24.66 1.06
N GLY A 659 -0.63 -24.03 2.18
CA GLY A 659 0.57 -24.33 2.94
C GLY A 659 0.23 -25.12 4.21
N ILE A 660 1.09 -26.06 4.60
CA ILE A 660 1.01 -26.73 5.91
C ILE A 660 2.39 -26.80 6.58
N ARG A 661 2.40 -26.89 7.92
CA ARG A 661 3.67 -26.98 8.65
C ARG A 661 4.45 -28.21 8.26
N GLU A 662 5.77 -28.04 8.16
CA GLU A 662 6.69 -29.14 7.88
C GLU A 662 6.60 -30.28 8.91
N ALA A 663 6.29 -29.94 10.17
CA ALA A 663 6.12 -30.89 11.27
C ALA A 663 4.93 -31.85 11.08
N TYR A 664 3.94 -31.49 10.26
CA TYR A 664 2.80 -32.36 10.01
C TYR A 664 3.11 -33.49 9.01
N ASP A 665 4.09 -33.27 8.13
CA ASP A 665 4.52 -34.27 7.14
C ASP A 665 5.59 -35.25 7.70
N ASP A 666 5.79 -35.27 9.03
CA ASP A 666 6.70 -36.21 9.70
C ASP A 666 6.02 -37.56 9.96
N ARG A 667 6.75 -38.64 9.63
CA ARG A 667 6.35 -40.05 9.83
C ARG A 667 6.28 -40.44 11.30
N ASN A 668 7.03 -39.76 12.17
CA ASN A 668 7.19 -40.15 13.57
C ASN A 668 6.24 -39.46 14.56
N HIS A 669 5.43 -38.51 14.09
CA HIS A 669 4.54 -37.75 14.95
C HIS A 669 3.07 -38.16 14.79
N ASP A 670 2.38 -38.35 15.93
CA ASP A 670 0.97 -38.77 15.99
C ASP A 670 -0.03 -37.61 15.84
N TRP A 671 0.30 -36.62 15.01
CA TRP A 671 -0.61 -35.53 14.65
C TRP A 671 -1.70 -35.96 13.65
N ASN A 672 -1.93 -37.27 13.49
CA ASN A 672 -2.71 -37.82 12.37
C ASN A 672 -4.14 -37.27 12.33
N GLN A 673 -4.78 -37.06 13.49
CA GLN A 673 -6.10 -36.44 13.55
C GLN A 673 -6.06 -34.93 13.28
N GLY A 674 -5.03 -34.24 13.76
CA GLY A 674 -4.86 -32.79 13.56
C GLY A 674 -4.56 -32.43 12.11
N LEU A 675 -3.61 -33.12 11.47
CA LEU A 675 -3.23 -32.89 10.08
C LEU A 675 -4.41 -33.08 9.12
N ARG A 676 -5.15 -34.18 9.28
CA ARG A 676 -6.32 -34.45 8.43
C ARG A 676 -7.33 -33.31 8.54
N GLY A 677 -7.68 -32.90 9.76
CA GLY A 677 -8.58 -31.75 9.98
C GLY A 677 -8.09 -30.46 9.35
N VAL A 678 -6.79 -30.15 9.49
CA VAL A 678 -6.17 -28.95 8.88
C VAL A 678 -6.26 -29.00 7.36
N ILE A 679 -5.92 -30.11 6.70
CA ILE A 679 -6.01 -30.18 5.23
C ILE A 679 -7.46 -30.03 4.75
N HIS A 680 -8.44 -30.60 5.47
CA HIS A 680 -9.85 -30.39 5.17
C HIS A 680 -10.28 -28.93 5.34
N HIS A 681 -9.79 -28.24 6.38
CA HIS A 681 -9.99 -26.80 6.57
C HIS A 681 -9.44 -26.02 5.38
N GLU A 682 -8.15 -26.18 5.06
CA GLU A 682 -7.52 -25.39 4.00
C GLU A 682 -8.07 -25.68 2.60
N VAL A 683 -8.46 -26.92 2.30
CA VAL A 683 -9.09 -27.26 1.00
C VAL A 683 -10.46 -26.62 0.86
N SER A 684 -11.20 -26.44 1.95
CA SER A 684 -12.52 -25.81 1.87
C SER A 684 -12.45 -24.33 1.49
N HIS A 685 -11.32 -23.67 1.70
CA HIS A 685 -11.10 -22.28 1.27
C HIS A 685 -11.15 -22.08 -0.25
N TYR A 686 -11.00 -23.13 -1.06
CA TYR A 686 -11.28 -23.04 -2.50
C TYR A 686 -12.75 -22.75 -2.82
N PHE A 687 -13.68 -23.09 -1.93
CA PHE A 687 -15.08 -22.70 -2.07
C PHE A 687 -15.38 -21.41 -1.30
N TRP A 688 -14.60 -21.10 -0.26
CA TRP A 688 -14.95 -20.03 0.65
C TRP A 688 -13.75 -19.45 1.40
N HIS A 689 -13.27 -18.31 0.98
CA HIS A 689 -12.27 -17.56 1.75
C HIS A 689 -12.66 -16.09 2.01
N GLU A 690 -13.72 -15.59 1.38
CA GLU A 690 -14.12 -14.19 1.51
C GLU A 690 -15.08 -13.93 2.68
N GLY A 691 -15.00 -12.71 3.21
CA GLY A 691 -15.85 -12.22 4.30
C GLY A 691 -15.16 -12.17 5.67
N PRO A 692 -15.89 -11.81 6.73
CA PRO A 692 -15.38 -11.76 8.09
C PRO A 692 -14.90 -13.15 8.56
N SER A 693 -13.97 -13.21 9.50
CA SER A 693 -13.32 -14.48 9.90
C SER A 693 -14.30 -15.54 10.41
N TRP A 694 -15.37 -15.16 11.12
CA TRP A 694 -16.41 -16.12 11.51
C TRP A 694 -17.13 -16.75 10.31
N LEU A 695 -17.13 -16.11 9.14
CA LEU A 695 -17.74 -16.63 7.93
C LEU A 695 -16.76 -17.53 7.16
N GLY A 696 -15.62 -16.96 6.73
CA GLY A 696 -14.62 -17.68 5.92
C GLY A 696 -13.93 -18.80 6.71
N GLU A 697 -13.23 -18.44 7.78
CA GLU A 697 -12.53 -19.41 8.64
C GLU A 697 -13.50 -20.29 9.43
N GLY A 698 -14.64 -19.74 9.85
CA GLY A 698 -15.67 -20.53 10.54
C GLY A 698 -16.30 -21.60 9.65
N GLY A 699 -16.60 -21.26 8.39
CA GLY A 699 -17.02 -22.22 7.38
C GLY A 699 -15.96 -23.28 7.14
N ALA A 700 -14.71 -22.88 7.00
CA ALA A 700 -13.61 -23.82 6.80
C ALA A 700 -13.37 -24.76 7.98
N ASN A 701 -13.46 -24.24 9.20
CA ASN A 701 -13.31 -25.02 10.42
C ASN A 701 -14.49 -25.99 10.60
N PHE A 702 -15.70 -25.63 10.16
CA PHE A 702 -16.82 -26.58 10.06
C PHE A 702 -16.47 -27.77 9.15
N PHE A 703 -15.86 -27.55 7.98
CA PHE A 703 -15.41 -28.64 7.09
C PHE A 703 -14.34 -29.51 7.75
N GLY A 704 -13.33 -28.88 8.36
CA GLY A 704 -12.28 -29.59 9.10
C GLY A 704 -12.84 -30.51 10.19
N ILE A 705 -13.80 -30.00 10.97
CA ILE A 705 -14.46 -30.75 12.06
C ILE A 705 -15.39 -31.84 11.51
N HIS A 706 -16.19 -31.51 10.48
CA HIS A 706 -17.17 -32.42 9.90
C HIS A 706 -16.50 -33.64 9.26
N ALA A 707 -15.38 -33.43 8.56
CA ALA A 707 -14.61 -34.50 7.94
C ALA A 707 -13.67 -35.25 8.90
N GLY A 708 -13.11 -34.55 9.90
CA GLY A 708 -12.07 -34.99 10.84
C GLY A 708 -12.44 -36.10 11.84
N ALA A 709 -13.52 -36.86 11.61
CA ALA A 709 -13.96 -38.02 12.40
C ALA A 709 -14.48 -37.76 13.83
N THR A 710 -14.58 -36.52 14.32
CA THR A 710 -15.28 -36.29 15.60
C THR A 710 -16.80 -36.41 15.46
N GLY A 711 -17.37 -36.15 14.27
CA GLY A 711 -18.74 -36.47 13.79
C GLY A 711 -19.93 -36.02 14.64
N THR A 712 -19.68 -35.61 15.89
CA THR A 712 -20.64 -35.42 16.98
C THR A 712 -20.68 -33.96 17.39
N GLY A 713 -19.77 -33.12 16.89
CA GLY A 713 -19.61 -31.72 17.29
C GLY A 713 -19.20 -31.54 18.76
N ALA A 714 -18.86 -32.62 19.48
CA ALA A 714 -18.59 -32.56 20.92
C ALA A 714 -17.38 -31.67 21.24
N GLY A 715 -16.32 -31.72 20.44
CA GLY A 715 -15.15 -30.83 20.58
C GLY A 715 -15.48 -29.36 20.29
N LEU A 716 -16.32 -29.10 19.28
CA LEU A 716 -16.76 -27.73 18.93
C LEU A 716 -17.60 -27.09 20.03
N LYS A 717 -18.48 -27.87 20.68
CA LYS A 717 -19.26 -27.41 21.84
C LYS A 717 -18.38 -27.04 23.02
N GLU A 718 -17.24 -27.72 23.19
CA GLU A 718 -16.30 -27.37 24.26
C GLU A 718 -15.56 -26.08 23.96
N LEU A 719 -15.03 -25.93 22.74
CA LEU A 719 -14.31 -24.73 22.30
C LEU A 719 -15.20 -23.47 22.35
N THR A 720 -16.43 -23.57 21.87
CA THR A 720 -17.40 -22.48 21.93
C THR A 720 -17.84 -22.17 23.36
N ARG A 721 -17.97 -23.18 24.24
CA ARG A 721 -18.24 -22.99 25.66
C ARG A 721 -17.12 -22.22 26.35
N GLU A 722 -15.85 -22.55 26.06
CA GLU A 722 -14.72 -21.78 26.56
C GLU A 722 -14.79 -20.32 26.09
N CYS A 723 -15.09 -20.09 24.81
CA CYS A 723 -15.25 -18.75 24.27
C CYS A 723 -16.40 -17.95 24.92
N ARG A 724 -17.56 -18.58 25.17
CA ARG A 724 -18.69 -17.95 25.87
C ARG A 724 -18.38 -17.62 27.33
N ASN A 725 -17.46 -18.35 27.96
CA ASN A 725 -17.01 -18.09 29.33
C ASN A 725 -15.91 -17.03 29.42
N THR A 726 -15.26 -16.71 28.30
CA THR A 726 -14.28 -15.64 28.22
C THR A 726 -14.98 -14.31 27.99
N SER A 727 -14.72 -13.33 28.86
CA SER A 727 -15.19 -11.96 28.66
C SER A 727 -14.56 -11.38 27.39
N VAL A 728 -15.39 -10.91 26.45
CA VAL A 728 -14.95 -10.29 25.18
C VAL A 728 -13.94 -9.16 25.43
N ARG A 729 -14.17 -8.39 26.49
CA ARG A 729 -13.31 -7.27 26.91
C ARG A 729 -11.94 -7.71 27.43
N ASP A 730 -11.86 -8.92 28.00
CA ASP A 730 -10.65 -9.43 28.63
C ASP A 730 -9.86 -10.40 27.71
N ALA A 731 -10.43 -10.79 26.57
CA ALA A 731 -9.76 -11.62 25.58
C ALA A 731 -8.65 -10.84 24.85
N THR A 732 -7.53 -11.51 24.56
CA THR A 732 -6.53 -10.94 23.65
C THR A 732 -7.09 -10.88 22.21
N PRO A 733 -6.54 -10.03 21.32
CA PRO A 733 -6.95 -10.00 19.91
C PRO A 733 -6.94 -11.39 19.25
N GLU A 734 -5.92 -12.20 19.54
CA GLU A 734 -5.77 -13.56 19.01
C GLU A 734 -6.89 -14.47 19.52
N ARG A 735 -7.20 -14.41 20.83
CA ARG A 735 -8.29 -15.20 21.40
C ARG A 735 -9.66 -14.75 20.89
N ARG A 736 -9.87 -13.45 20.65
CA ARG A 736 -11.10 -12.96 20.01
C ARG A 736 -11.25 -13.52 18.60
N ASN A 737 -10.18 -13.49 17.79
CA ASN A 737 -10.22 -14.05 16.45
C ASN A 737 -10.48 -15.56 16.49
N GLU A 738 -9.79 -16.30 17.35
CA GLU A 738 -10.01 -17.73 17.54
C GLU A 738 -11.48 -18.03 17.91
N CYS A 739 -12.06 -17.25 18.81
CA CYS A 739 -13.46 -17.40 19.18
C CYS A 739 -14.42 -17.08 18.04
N ARG A 740 -14.15 -16.05 17.21
CA ARG A 740 -14.95 -15.76 16.00
C ARG A 740 -14.97 -16.97 15.05
N ILE A 741 -13.82 -17.60 14.83
CA ILE A 741 -13.70 -18.82 14.01
C ILE A 741 -14.54 -19.96 14.59
N HIS A 742 -14.43 -20.22 15.91
CA HIS A 742 -15.18 -21.29 16.57
C HIS A 742 -16.70 -21.03 16.56
N PHE A 743 -17.14 -19.79 16.77
CA PHE A 743 -18.57 -19.44 16.67
C PHE A 743 -19.09 -19.61 15.24
N GLY A 744 -18.30 -19.19 14.25
CA GLY A 744 -18.60 -19.44 12.85
C GLY A 744 -18.81 -20.91 12.54
N ALA A 745 -17.90 -21.79 12.98
CA ALA A 745 -18.06 -23.23 12.83
C ALA A 745 -19.32 -23.76 13.54
N GLU A 746 -19.65 -23.21 14.72
CA GLU A 746 -20.89 -23.55 15.45
C GLU A 746 -22.14 -23.17 14.66
N LEU A 747 -22.15 -22.00 14.02
CA LEU A 747 -23.23 -21.57 13.12
C LEU A 747 -23.46 -22.60 12.02
N PHE A 748 -22.42 -22.91 11.23
CA PHE A 748 -22.57 -23.83 10.09
C PHE A 748 -23.01 -25.21 10.56
N PHE A 749 -22.48 -25.68 11.69
CA PHE A 749 -22.92 -26.94 12.30
C PHE A 749 -24.41 -26.90 12.69
N ASN A 750 -24.86 -25.82 13.32
CA ASN A 750 -26.25 -25.65 13.74
C ASN A 750 -27.20 -25.49 12.56
N LEU A 751 -26.80 -24.76 11.51
CA LEU A 751 -27.55 -24.65 10.24
C LEU A 751 -27.68 -26.03 9.59
N HIS A 752 -26.58 -26.74 9.41
CA HIS A 752 -26.59 -28.09 8.83
C HIS A 752 -27.50 -29.05 9.62
N HIS A 753 -27.41 -29.03 10.96
CA HIS A 753 -28.25 -29.86 11.82
C HIS A 753 -29.74 -29.50 11.76
N THR A 754 -30.06 -28.20 11.73
CA THR A 754 -31.45 -27.71 11.78
C THR A 754 -32.17 -27.86 10.45
N LEU A 755 -31.48 -27.57 9.34
CA LEU A 755 -32.05 -27.57 8.00
C LEU A 755 -32.03 -28.93 7.33
N GLY A 756 -31.14 -29.82 7.79
CA GLY A 756 -30.76 -31.00 7.03
C GLY A 756 -29.89 -30.65 5.81
N GLU A 757 -29.27 -31.67 5.24
CA GLU A 757 -28.23 -31.53 4.22
C GLU A 757 -28.71 -30.74 2.98
N GLU A 758 -29.87 -31.09 2.41
CA GLU A 758 -30.34 -30.50 1.14
C GLU A 758 -30.68 -29.01 1.22
N GLU A 759 -31.30 -28.55 2.31
CA GLU A 759 -31.60 -27.11 2.50
C GLU A 759 -30.32 -26.35 2.90
N PHE A 760 -29.45 -26.95 3.70
CA PHE A 760 -28.16 -26.37 4.04
C PHE A 760 -27.28 -26.15 2.80
N LEU A 761 -27.18 -27.15 1.92
CA LEU A 761 -26.43 -27.03 0.66
C LEU A 761 -27.00 -25.96 -0.26
N ARG A 762 -28.33 -25.82 -0.32
CA ARG A 762 -28.96 -24.71 -1.07
C ARG A 762 -28.58 -23.34 -0.53
N GLY A 763 -28.49 -23.20 0.79
CA GLY A 763 -27.99 -21.97 1.40
C GLY A 763 -26.51 -21.74 1.10
N LEU A 764 -25.67 -22.77 1.26
CA LEU A 764 -24.25 -22.69 0.92
C LEU A 764 -24.01 -22.29 -0.55
N TRP A 765 -24.81 -22.82 -1.49
CA TRP A 765 -24.69 -22.46 -2.91
C TRP A 765 -25.03 -21.00 -3.16
N ARG A 766 -26.11 -20.49 -2.55
CA ARG A 766 -26.46 -19.08 -2.69
C ARG A 766 -25.37 -18.18 -2.12
N LEU A 767 -24.75 -18.62 -1.03
CA LEU A 767 -23.65 -17.89 -0.43
C LEU A 767 -22.41 -17.91 -1.33
N TYR A 768 -22.04 -19.08 -1.85
CA TYR A 768 -20.97 -19.23 -2.85
C TYR A 768 -21.21 -18.37 -4.09
N ASP A 769 -22.41 -18.43 -4.66
CA ASP A 769 -22.80 -17.67 -5.85
C ASP A 769 -22.79 -16.16 -5.57
N SER A 770 -23.10 -15.73 -4.33
CA SER A 770 -23.06 -14.31 -3.92
C SER A 770 -21.65 -13.78 -3.61
N THR A 771 -20.69 -14.67 -3.32
CA THR A 771 -19.29 -14.28 -3.08
C THR A 771 -18.43 -14.38 -4.33
N HIS A 772 -18.78 -15.27 -5.28
CA HIS A 772 -17.97 -15.52 -6.48
C HIS A 772 -18.61 -15.07 -7.80
N GLY A 773 -19.86 -14.61 -7.78
CA GLY A 773 -20.61 -14.20 -8.98
C GLY A 773 -20.98 -12.72 -8.99
N ASP A 774 -21.46 -12.25 -10.15
CA ASP A 774 -22.07 -10.92 -10.34
C ASP A 774 -23.40 -10.75 -9.56
N LEU A 775 -23.84 -11.78 -8.84
CA LEU A 775 -25.00 -11.74 -7.96
C LEU A 775 -24.64 -11.06 -6.63
N SER A 776 -24.14 -9.82 -6.70
CA SER A 776 -24.29 -8.92 -5.56
C SER A 776 -25.79 -8.65 -5.43
N PRO A 777 -26.46 -9.08 -4.36
CA PRO A 777 -27.85 -8.73 -4.18
C PRO A 777 -27.91 -7.21 -4.04
N ASP A 778 -28.63 -6.52 -4.94
CA ASP A 778 -28.93 -5.08 -4.80
C ASP A 778 -29.46 -4.75 -3.38
N SER A 779 -30.04 -5.75 -2.69
CA SER A 779 -30.54 -5.66 -1.32
C SER A 779 -29.47 -5.58 -0.21
N CYS A 780 -28.18 -5.74 -0.52
CA CYS A 780 -27.09 -5.61 0.45
C CYS A 780 -26.45 -4.21 0.48
N GLU A 781 -26.95 -3.26 -0.31
CA GLU A 781 -26.52 -1.86 -0.22
C GLU A 781 -26.71 -1.31 1.21
N GLY A 782 -25.59 -0.97 1.87
CA GLY A 782 -25.58 -0.34 3.21
C GLY A 782 -25.56 -1.30 4.40
N MET A 783 -25.37 -2.61 4.20
CA MET A 783 -25.11 -3.57 5.28
C MET A 783 -23.65 -4.05 5.26
N GLN A 784 -23.07 -4.39 6.43
CA GLN A 784 -21.74 -5.02 6.50
C GLN A 784 -21.68 -6.29 5.63
N ALA A 785 -20.58 -6.44 4.90
CA ALA A 785 -20.30 -7.64 4.13
C ALA A 785 -20.20 -8.85 5.08
N GLY A 786 -20.82 -9.97 4.71
CA GLY A 786 -20.98 -11.13 5.60
C GLY A 786 -22.40 -11.31 6.18
N PRO A 787 -22.87 -10.51 7.16
CA PRO A 787 -24.22 -10.66 7.71
C PRO A 787 -25.33 -10.60 6.66
N CYS A 788 -25.22 -9.68 5.70
CA CYS A 788 -26.20 -9.58 4.63
C CYS A 788 -26.15 -10.79 3.69
N GLN A 789 -24.96 -11.22 3.28
CA GLN A 789 -24.77 -12.40 2.42
C GLN A 789 -25.28 -13.66 3.10
N LEU A 790 -25.02 -13.84 4.41
CA LEU A 790 -25.53 -14.96 5.20
C LEU A 790 -27.07 -14.94 5.28
N ARG A 791 -27.68 -13.76 5.53
CA ARG A 791 -29.14 -13.61 5.49
C ARG A 791 -29.69 -13.95 4.11
N PHE A 792 -29.11 -13.37 3.06
CA PHE A 792 -29.54 -13.62 1.69
C PHE A 792 -29.49 -15.13 1.37
N ALA A 793 -28.41 -15.80 1.76
CA ALA A 793 -28.17 -17.21 1.50
C ALA A 793 -29.12 -18.15 2.26
N PHE A 794 -29.32 -17.92 3.57
CA PHE A 794 -30.00 -18.86 4.46
C PHE A 794 -31.37 -18.39 4.97
N VAL A 795 -31.82 -17.19 4.64
CA VAL A 795 -33.13 -16.65 5.05
C VAL A 795 -34.06 -16.47 3.85
N THR A 796 -33.55 -15.99 2.71
CA THR A 796 -34.37 -15.84 1.49
C THR A 796 -34.89 -17.20 1.06
N ASP A 797 -36.21 -17.36 0.96
CA ASP A 797 -36.88 -18.62 0.58
C ASP A 797 -36.50 -19.86 1.42
N ALA A 798 -36.01 -19.65 2.64
CA ALA A 798 -35.69 -20.73 3.57
C ALA A 798 -36.83 -20.97 4.58
N PRO A 799 -36.91 -22.17 5.20
CA PRO A 799 -37.86 -22.42 6.28
C PRO A 799 -37.69 -21.42 7.44
N PRO A 800 -38.76 -21.04 8.18
CA PRO A 800 -38.66 -20.11 9.31
C PRO A 800 -37.63 -20.50 10.37
N GLU A 801 -37.37 -21.80 10.52
CA GLU A 801 -36.34 -22.34 11.41
C GLU A 801 -34.92 -21.90 11.00
N ALA A 802 -34.66 -21.77 9.70
CA ALA A 802 -33.38 -21.25 9.17
C ALA A 802 -33.16 -19.81 9.59
N ALA A 803 -34.19 -18.98 9.39
CA ALA A 803 -34.18 -17.59 9.79
C ALA A 803 -33.92 -17.44 11.30
N ALA A 804 -34.57 -18.26 12.13
CA ALA A 804 -34.36 -18.23 13.56
C ALA A 804 -32.91 -18.60 13.98
N VAL A 805 -32.27 -19.55 13.30
CA VAL A 805 -30.87 -19.91 13.56
C VAL A 805 -29.93 -18.78 13.12
N VAL A 806 -30.12 -18.23 11.92
CA VAL A 806 -29.31 -17.13 11.37
C VAL A 806 -29.44 -15.89 12.25
N GLU A 807 -30.66 -15.43 12.56
CA GLU A 807 -30.88 -14.21 13.33
C GLU A 807 -30.37 -14.34 14.77
N ARG A 808 -30.51 -15.51 15.40
CA ARG A 808 -29.91 -15.76 16.71
C ARG A 808 -28.39 -15.64 16.65
N PHE A 809 -27.75 -16.24 15.65
CA PHE A 809 -26.31 -16.16 15.50
C PHE A 809 -25.82 -14.75 15.19
N LEU A 810 -26.47 -14.03 14.29
CA LEU A 810 -26.12 -12.64 13.99
C LEU A 810 -26.25 -11.74 15.21
N GLY A 811 -27.26 -12.00 16.07
CA GLY A 811 -27.34 -11.39 17.39
C GLY A 811 -26.14 -11.72 18.29
N GLU A 812 -25.67 -12.97 18.30
CA GLU A 812 -24.47 -13.35 19.07
C GLU A 812 -23.18 -12.74 18.50
N VAL A 813 -22.97 -12.73 17.18
CA VAL A 813 -21.78 -12.18 16.53
C VAL A 813 -21.69 -10.67 16.66
N SER A 814 -22.81 -9.95 16.61
CA SER A 814 -22.80 -8.49 16.83
C SER A 814 -22.18 -8.11 18.17
N LEU A 815 -22.30 -8.96 19.20
CA LEU A 815 -21.67 -8.76 20.51
C LEU A 815 -20.15 -8.96 20.54
N TRP A 816 -19.58 -9.53 19.47
CA TRP A 816 -18.14 -9.77 19.31
C TRP A 816 -17.50 -8.86 18.26
N ASP A 817 -18.31 -8.20 17.42
CA ASP A 817 -17.86 -7.19 16.47
C ASP A 817 -17.88 -5.78 17.09
N ASP A 818 -18.75 -5.54 18.09
CA ASP A 818 -18.68 -4.40 19.04
C ASP A 818 -17.56 -4.55 20.09
#